data_AF-A0A449AIA6-F1
#
_entry.id   AF-A0A449AIA6-F1
#
_cell.length_a   1.000
_cell.length_b   1.000
_cell.length_c   1.000
_cell.angle_alpha   90.00
_cell.angle_beta   90.00
_cell.angle_gamma   90.00
#
_symmetry.space_group_name_H-M   'P 1'
#
loop_
_entity.id
_entity.type
_entity.pdbx_description
1 polymer ?
#
loop_
_entity_poly.entity_id
_entity_poly.type
_entity_poly.pdbx_seq_one_letter_code
_entity_poly.pdbx_strand_id
1 'polypeptide(L)'
;MKFRLSLLLNASIIVCTPLAVSVQGKSGTKSSKTIQELSTHKSDVYNTMVPPVPTYDDYDDVDSYEVYWYTEAFKTHYDMTFAYRILKKLINFEGQKLDKLPYKEKLKEFNVFKETEFDDLGSTYTFSVHNLLYWTTFIKLWEDVKFNYGDYLVKQFKKMNVDSTSKVTDDLRTLATFKDFDTKNSDIFALRTFVSHFEAIKLFVMHKDNTKIKDLLIKIFKVESGINTGSIEYNNTLKDTLPIFRQLKEEAKESLIEQLEREVEEENKYDKLKYDALLSARRAFGSLEFNKIIRLVKQVINSSTQQLLEELKNTADSIYLSEKQKVIGIYEELKDKDKFKDRVDNARNVGILRDIYSDITTQKIKEFQEKMASLVEKTSGSNDYNDFKNRFDAIRNKNAESEKQKRTDKEVFEKKWKDFGANQIMNKVDIKVEKEKQRAKLEVQIQEQEVILEQLKALKQEVENEFLDEKQKALNAINKILEKNFKDEELKKVDKAKNITELKSLAQNATRIRNNEDLLNARADAKKAVERTKGSKNYNEYEKRRITFDGETTKLLALINDANGEYEAKSNEVKANLDSLDDKKDFKDKFKNVKNIADLEELNKKILPEKKIQDLARAQKRAKIAVESTNGSKQYEAFLKRLNNNNEKTDELNKLASEAENVYNEEKQKVVDVFDKLLDKKQYKDKIDKAINITSLKALFIEISTEKARQDTADAIKKIEGSKKHQEQMKNFEKNRENIEELKKITEKAKEEFNNALKEVQIELNKLSDTNFKKNEFKEKIQNANSIATLKQIKLQIEDEISEQQKKQSKPKTTDKKENENKTNVATIVTPLVLIPSIAAAGFGIWYAIKHRKKSIKN
;
A
#
# COMPACT_ATOMS: atom_id res chain seq x y z
N MET A 1 -89.28 28.79 15.80
CA MET A 1 -88.46 29.35 14.68
C MET A 1 -87.44 30.40 15.14
N LYS A 2 -87.81 31.64 15.56
CA LYS A 2 -86.83 32.67 15.98
C LYS A 2 -85.76 32.17 16.96
N PHE A 3 -86.15 31.47 18.02
CA PHE A 3 -85.22 30.89 19.01
C PHE A 3 -84.23 29.89 18.39
N ARG A 4 -84.68 28.98 17.52
CA ARG A 4 -83.79 28.04 16.80
C ARG A 4 -82.93 28.69 15.71
N LEU A 5 -83.41 29.78 15.09
CA LEU A 5 -82.53 30.61 14.26
C LEU A 5 -81.47 31.32 15.12
N SER A 6 -81.84 31.74 16.34
CA SER A 6 -80.89 32.29 17.32
C SER A 6 -79.94 31.23 17.86
N LEU A 7 -80.35 29.97 18.02
CA LEU A 7 -79.46 28.86 18.36
C LEU A 7 -78.58 28.43 17.19
N LEU A 8 -78.97 28.63 15.92
CA LEU A 8 -78.08 28.43 14.76
C LEU A 8 -77.12 29.60 14.54
N LEU A 9 -77.55 30.83 14.84
CA LEU A 9 -76.71 32.03 14.84
C LEU A 9 -75.79 32.08 16.08
N ASN A 10 -76.19 31.47 17.20
CA ASN A 10 -75.33 31.22 18.35
C ASN A 10 -74.57 29.89 18.24
N ALA A 11 -74.97 28.93 17.38
CA ALA A 11 -74.09 27.86 16.91
C ALA A 11 -73.01 28.38 15.94
N SER A 12 -73.14 29.64 15.51
CA SER A 12 -72.03 30.41 14.94
C SER A 12 -71.13 31.04 16.03
N ILE A 13 -71.28 30.67 17.32
CA ILE A 13 -70.29 30.95 18.37
C ILE A 13 -69.04 30.13 18.07
N ILE A 14 -68.16 30.77 17.32
CA ILE A 14 -66.79 31.00 17.76
C ILE A 14 -66.47 32.52 17.63
N VAL A 15 -67.39 33.41 17.18
CA VAL A 15 -67.05 34.76 16.63
C VAL A 15 -66.92 35.96 17.60
N CYS A 16 -65.71 36.53 17.58
CA CYS A 16 -65.21 37.93 17.70
C CYS A 16 -66.08 39.21 17.87
N THR A 17 -65.56 40.09 18.74
CA THR A 17 -65.46 41.58 18.75
C THR A 17 -64.30 42.04 19.67
N PRO A 18 -63.64 43.19 19.46
CA PRO A 18 -62.37 43.52 20.13
C PRO A 18 -62.47 44.46 21.34
N LEU A 19 -61.52 44.35 22.27
CA LEU A 19 -60.90 45.46 23.02
C LEU A 19 -59.57 44.98 23.63
N ALA A 20 -58.57 45.86 23.76
CA ALA A 20 -57.17 45.44 23.93
C ALA A 20 -56.72 45.34 25.41
N VAL A 21 -56.39 44.12 25.86
CA VAL A 21 -55.59 43.87 27.08
C VAL A 21 -54.65 42.68 26.84
N SER A 22 -53.39 42.80 27.27
CA SER A 22 -52.34 41.79 27.14
C SER A 22 -52.44 40.65 28.16
N VAL A 23 -51.97 39.44 27.82
CA VAL A 23 -51.45 38.48 28.84
C VAL A 23 -50.36 37.54 28.26
N GLN A 24 -49.52 37.02 29.16
CA GLN A 24 -48.41 36.11 28.86
C GLN A 24 -48.88 34.67 28.56
N GLY A 25 -48.26 34.01 27.59
CA GLY A 25 -48.46 32.58 27.30
C GLY A 25 -47.23 31.72 27.66
N LYS A 26 -47.43 30.62 28.38
CA LYS A 26 -46.39 29.58 28.59
C LYS A 26 -46.24 28.71 27.33
N SER A 27 -45.03 28.24 27.07
CA SER A 27 -44.68 27.41 25.91
C SER A 27 -45.21 25.98 26.03
N GLY A 28 -45.65 25.43 24.90
CA GLY A 28 -45.89 24.00 24.70
C GLY A 28 -44.93 23.44 23.65
N THR A 29 -44.31 22.31 23.91
CA THR A 29 -43.31 21.67 23.03
C THR A 29 -43.95 21.03 21.79
N LYS A 30 -43.21 21.03 20.67
CA LYS A 30 -43.51 20.21 19.47
C LYS A 30 -42.22 19.63 18.90
N SER A 31 -42.37 18.52 18.18
CA SER A 31 -41.31 17.72 17.60
C SER A 31 -40.45 18.46 16.56
N SER A 32 -39.18 18.06 16.46
CA SER A 32 -38.19 18.56 15.49
C SER A 32 -38.69 18.49 14.04
N LYS A 33 -38.51 19.58 13.30
CA LYS A 33 -38.73 19.65 11.84
C LYS A 33 -37.41 19.47 11.08
N THR A 34 -37.49 19.01 9.83
CA THR A 34 -36.30 18.88 8.97
C THR A 34 -35.74 20.25 8.55
N ILE A 35 -34.47 20.29 8.14
CA ILE A 35 -33.75 21.53 7.79
C ILE A 35 -34.46 22.34 6.70
N GLN A 36 -35.15 21.67 5.77
CA GLN A 36 -35.89 22.29 4.66
C GLN A 36 -37.31 22.76 5.07
N GLU A 37 -37.85 22.24 6.17
CA GLU A 37 -39.10 22.71 6.80
C GLU A 37 -38.87 23.80 7.86
N LEU A 38 -37.61 24.04 8.24
CA LEU A 38 -37.21 25.17 9.08
C LEU A 38 -37.10 26.47 8.26
N SER A 39 -36.82 26.39 6.95
CA SER A 39 -36.67 27.57 6.08
C SER A 39 -38.00 28.13 5.56
N THR A 40 -39.02 27.29 5.37
CA THR A 40 -40.33 27.66 4.80
C THR A 40 -41.41 27.83 5.87
N HIS A 41 -42.17 28.93 5.82
CA HIS A 41 -43.40 29.00 6.61
C HIS A 41 -44.47 28.08 5.98
N LYS A 42 -45.15 27.27 6.80
CA LYS A 42 -46.43 26.64 6.45
C LYS A 42 -47.49 27.40 7.24
N SER A 43 -48.30 28.25 6.60
CA SER A 43 -49.42 28.88 7.29
C SER A 43 -50.49 27.83 7.48
N ASP A 44 -50.94 27.69 8.72
CA ASP A 44 -51.94 26.73 9.18
C ASP A 44 -53.14 27.57 9.60
N VAL A 45 -54.29 27.39 8.94
CA VAL A 45 -55.47 28.24 9.18
C VAL A 45 -56.07 27.99 10.58
N TYR A 46 -55.68 26.92 11.27
CA TYR A 46 -56.06 26.62 12.65
C TYR A 46 -54.96 27.01 13.65
N ASN A 47 -53.91 27.72 13.22
CA ASN A 47 -52.81 28.12 14.10
C ASN A 47 -53.27 29.17 15.13
N THR A 48 -53.36 28.74 16.39
CA THR A 48 -53.76 29.54 17.56
C THR A 48 -52.57 30.19 18.29
N MET A 49 -51.35 30.13 17.75
CA MET A 49 -50.18 30.71 18.40
C MET A 49 -50.17 32.23 18.25
N VAL A 50 -50.30 32.93 19.38
CA VAL A 50 -49.96 34.36 19.48
C VAL A 50 -48.45 34.52 19.25
N PRO A 51 -47.98 35.49 18.45
CA PRO A 51 -46.57 35.81 18.33
C PRO A 51 -45.94 36.07 19.71
N PRO A 52 -44.75 35.51 20.00
CA PRO A 52 -44.07 35.78 21.26
C PRO A 52 -43.70 37.26 21.37
N VAL A 53 -43.68 37.78 22.59
CA VAL A 53 -43.14 39.12 22.87
C VAL A 53 -41.68 39.17 22.38
N PRO A 54 -41.28 40.19 21.60
CA PRO A 54 -39.92 40.31 21.08
C PRO A 54 -38.89 40.28 22.21
N THR A 55 -37.88 39.43 22.07
CA THR A 55 -36.78 39.29 23.04
C THR A 55 -35.49 39.86 22.49
N TYR A 56 -34.53 40.18 23.34
CA TYR A 56 -33.27 40.82 22.95
C TYR A 56 -32.28 39.88 22.22
N ASP A 57 -32.74 38.69 21.84
CA ASP A 57 -32.04 37.78 20.91
C ASP A 57 -32.79 37.65 19.56
N ASP A 58 -33.80 38.50 19.34
CA ASP A 58 -34.51 38.68 18.06
C ASP A 58 -33.98 39.88 17.24
N TYR A 59 -33.00 40.64 17.73
CA TYR A 59 -32.38 41.81 17.08
C TYR A 59 -31.11 42.24 17.81
N ASP A 60 -30.29 43.06 17.15
CA ASP A 60 -28.96 43.48 17.59
C ASP A 60 -28.83 45.01 17.69
N ASP A 61 -29.55 45.74 16.85
CA ASP A 61 -29.47 47.18 16.63
C ASP A 61 -30.77 47.71 15.99
N VAL A 62 -30.80 49.01 15.64
CA VAL A 62 -31.96 49.67 15.03
C VAL A 62 -32.36 49.03 13.70
N ASP A 63 -31.39 48.69 12.85
CA ASP A 63 -31.65 48.11 11.52
C ASP A 63 -32.26 46.69 11.62
N SER A 64 -31.72 45.85 12.51
CA SER A 64 -32.29 44.52 12.78
C SER A 64 -33.64 44.58 13.52
N TYR A 65 -33.85 45.60 14.36
CA TYR A 65 -35.14 45.86 15.00
C TYR A 65 -36.21 46.31 13.99
N GLU A 66 -35.85 47.13 13.01
CA GLU A 66 -36.68 47.48 11.86
C GLU A 66 -37.02 46.23 11.02
N VAL A 67 -36.03 45.38 10.72
CA VAL A 67 -36.23 44.10 10.00
C VAL A 67 -37.18 43.15 10.76
N TYR A 68 -37.12 43.11 12.10
CA TYR A 68 -38.07 42.34 12.92
C TYR A 68 -39.52 42.78 12.65
N TRP A 69 -39.82 44.07 12.83
CA TRP A 69 -41.19 44.58 12.68
C TRP A 69 -41.69 44.57 11.25
N TYR A 70 -40.82 44.77 10.26
CA TYR A 70 -41.17 44.54 8.86
C TYR A 70 -41.57 43.10 8.59
N THR A 71 -40.89 42.13 9.22
CA THR A 71 -41.27 40.72 9.09
C THR A 71 -42.63 40.44 9.70
N GLU A 72 -42.91 40.93 10.92
CA GLU A 72 -44.23 40.75 11.55
C GLU A 72 -45.36 41.50 10.81
N ALA A 73 -45.06 42.63 10.17
CA ALA A 73 -46.01 43.38 9.34
C ALA A 73 -46.42 42.58 8.09
N PHE A 74 -45.45 42.06 7.33
CA PHE A 74 -45.74 41.26 6.14
C PHE A 74 -46.20 39.83 6.46
N LYS A 75 -45.81 39.25 7.60
CA LYS A 75 -46.43 38.04 8.15
C LYS A 75 -47.91 38.28 8.42
N THR A 76 -48.26 39.35 9.13
CA THR A 76 -49.66 39.71 9.43
C THR A 76 -50.46 39.85 8.14
N HIS A 77 -49.92 40.58 7.16
CA HIS A 77 -50.55 40.70 5.84
C HIS A 77 -50.77 39.35 5.15
N TYR A 78 -49.74 38.49 5.07
CA TYR A 78 -49.84 37.19 4.41
C TYR A 78 -50.81 36.24 5.11
N ASP A 79 -50.75 36.10 6.44
CA ASP A 79 -51.67 35.26 7.22
C ASP A 79 -53.14 35.71 7.03
N MET A 80 -53.38 37.02 6.93
CA MET A 80 -54.70 37.57 6.61
C MET A 80 -55.12 37.26 5.17
N THR A 81 -54.29 37.55 4.17
CA THR A 81 -54.64 37.27 2.76
C THR A 81 -54.92 35.79 2.53
N PHE A 82 -54.12 34.91 3.14
CA PHE A 82 -54.24 33.46 3.07
C PHE A 82 -55.59 32.97 3.62
N ALA A 83 -55.90 33.28 4.88
CA ALA A 83 -57.19 32.92 5.49
C ALA A 83 -58.37 33.60 4.77
N TYR A 84 -58.20 34.80 4.23
CA TYR A 84 -59.26 35.52 3.50
C TYR A 84 -59.64 34.85 2.19
N ARG A 85 -58.65 34.47 1.37
CA ARG A 85 -58.94 33.76 0.12
C ARG A 85 -59.55 32.39 0.40
N ILE A 86 -59.04 31.64 1.39
CA ILE A 86 -59.60 30.34 1.78
C ILE A 86 -61.07 30.47 2.20
N LEU A 87 -61.42 31.51 2.96
CA LEU A 87 -62.81 31.83 3.30
C LEU A 87 -63.66 32.08 2.04
N LYS A 88 -63.17 32.88 1.08
CA LYS A 88 -63.87 33.13 -0.19
C LYS A 88 -64.04 31.88 -1.06
N LYS A 89 -63.03 31.00 -1.11
CA LYS A 89 -63.11 29.70 -1.79
C LYS A 89 -64.14 28.78 -1.13
N LEU A 90 -64.11 28.65 0.21
CA LEU A 90 -65.04 27.82 0.97
C LEU A 90 -66.51 28.10 0.65
N ILE A 91 -66.87 29.39 0.60
CA ILE A 91 -68.24 29.87 0.39
C ILE A 91 -68.62 30.10 -1.07
N ASN A 92 -67.71 29.84 -2.01
CA ASN A 92 -67.84 30.03 -3.47
C ASN A 92 -68.05 31.51 -3.91
N PHE A 93 -67.30 32.45 -3.32
CA PHE A 93 -67.28 33.88 -3.69
C PHE A 93 -65.93 34.32 -4.30
N GLU A 94 -65.29 33.46 -5.09
CA GLU A 94 -64.09 33.83 -5.86
C GLU A 94 -64.38 34.95 -6.87
N GLY A 95 -63.45 35.90 -7.03
CA GLY A 95 -63.56 37.04 -7.95
C GLY A 95 -64.62 38.10 -7.64
N GLN A 96 -65.65 37.77 -6.86
CA GLN A 96 -66.76 38.67 -6.51
C GLN A 96 -66.48 39.45 -5.22
N LYS A 97 -67.14 40.60 -5.04
CA LYS A 97 -67.14 41.35 -3.78
C LYS A 97 -68.04 40.66 -2.75
N LEU A 98 -67.64 40.66 -1.48
CA LEU A 98 -68.31 39.97 -0.39
C LEU A 98 -68.84 40.98 0.64
N ASP A 99 -69.86 41.77 0.29
CA ASP A 99 -70.42 42.84 1.15
C ASP A 99 -71.04 42.33 2.47
N LYS A 100 -71.35 41.04 2.59
CA LYS A 100 -71.82 40.37 3.82
C LYS A 100 -71.42 38.89 3.83
N LEU A 101 -71.24 38.29 5.01
CA LEU A 101 -71.11 36.83 5.13
C LEU A 101 -72.46 36.13 4.91
N PRO A 102 -72.53 35.06 4.08
CA PRO A 102 -73.76 34.38 3.70
C PRO A 102 -74.28 33.39 4.78
N TYR A 103 -74.04 33.67 6.07
CA TYR A 103 -74.44 32.77 7.17
C TYR A 103 -75.93 32.48 7.17
N LYS A 104 -76.79 33.49 7.02
CA LYS A 104 -78.26 33.31 7.06
C LYS A 104 -78.78 32.49 5.88
N GLU A 105 -78.07 32.54 4.77
CA GLU A 105 -78.32 31.77 3.57
C GLU A 105 -77.85 30.32 3.74
N LYS A 106 -76.63 30.10 4.24
CA LYS A 106 -76.04 28.77 4.47
C LYS A 106 -76.63 28.00 5.65
N LEU A 107 -77.03 28.67 6.74
CA LEU A 107 -77.70 28.02 7.88
C LEU A 107 -79.10 27.46 7.55
N LYS A 108 -79.65 27.70 6.34
CA LYS A 108 -80.84 26.99 5.85
C LYS A 108 -80.57 25.53 5.50
N GLU A 109 -79.31 25.19 5.19
CA GLU A 109 -78.86 23.84 4.86
C GLU A 109 -78.85 22.93 6.12
N PHE A 110 -79.03 23.51 7.32
CA PHE A 110 -79.03 22.85 8.64
C PHE A 110 -80.41 22.35 9.13
N ASN A 111 -81.47 22.35 8.32
CA ASN A 111 -82.84 21.93 8.69
C ASN A 111 -83.00 20.41 9.01
N VAL A 112 -81.91 19.71 9.35
CA VAL A 112 -81.84 18.26 9.61
C VAL A 112 -81.82 17.92 11.11
N PHE A 113 -81.54 18.91 11.98
CA PHE A 113 -81.58 18.73 13.43
C PHE A 113 -83.00 18.85 14.00
N LYS A 114 -83.31 18.06 15.03
CA LYS A 114 -84.56 18.15 15.81
C LYS A 114 -84.44 19.24 16.88
N GLU A 115 -85.58 19.74 17.34
CA GLU A 115 -85.60 20.80 18.37
C GLU A 115 -84.92 20.35 19.66
N THR A 116 -85.24 19.13 20.10
CA THR A 116 -84.81 18.52 21.36
C THR A 116 -83.32 18.16 21.43
N GLU A 117 -82.57 18.38 20.35
CA GLU A 117 -81.11 18.16 20.32
C GLU A 117 -80.34 19.38 20.89
N PHE A 118 -81.07 20.43 21.30
CA PHE A 118 -80.52 21.71 21.77
C PHE A 118 -81.10 22.20 23.11
N ASP A 119 -81.99 21.45 23.77
CA ASP A 119 -82.78 21.96 24.91
C ASP A 119 -81.93 22.33 26.14
N ASP A 120 -80.70 21.80 26.26
CA ASP A 120 -79.76 22.11 27.35
C ASP A 120 -78.96 23.43 27.16
N LEU A 121 -79.08 24.13 26.02
CA LEU A 121 -78.19 25.25 25.67
C LEU A 121 -78.64 26.59 26.28
N GLY A 122 -77.89 27.06 27.28
CA GLY A 122 -78.11 28.35 27.96
C GLY A 122 -77.93 29.56 27.04
N SER A 123 -79.00 30.33 26.82
CA SER A 123 -78.98 31.41 25.82
C SER A 123 -78.57 32.78 26.38
N THR A 124 -77.27 33.08 26.40
CA THR A 124 -76.74 34.45 26.61
C THR A 124 -75.67 34.80 25.58
N TYR A 125 -76.06 35.37 24.42
CA TYR A 125 -75.31 36.33 23.57
C TYR A 125 -76.09 36.57 22.25
N THR A 126 -75.75 37.61 21.48
CA THR A 126 -76.47 38.05 20.27
C THR A 126 -75.57 38.34 19.06
N PHE A 127 -75.29 37.29 18.28
CA PHE A 127 -74.48 37.28 17.04
C PHE A 127 -74.74 38.42 16.04
N SER A 128 -75.95 38.97 16.00
CA SER A 128 -76.35 40.05 15.07
C SER A 128 -75.50 41.31 15.14
N VAL A 129 -74.82 41.57 16.26
CA VAL A 129 -73.96 42.75 16.46
C VAL A 129 -72.61 42.59 15.74
N HIS A 130 -72.06 41.38 15.67
CA HIS A 130 -70.68 41.17 15.21
C HIS A 130 -70.56 41.19 13.67
N ASN A 131 -71.48 40.52 12.96
CA ASN A 131 -71.57 40.58 11.50
C ASN A 131 -71.84 42.03 11.00
N LEU A 132 -72.50 42.86 11.81
CA LEU A 132 -72.84 44.24 11.46
C LEU A 132 -71.79 45.28 11.90
N LEU A 133 -70.69 44.87 12.56
CA LEU A 133 -69.58 45.76 12.95
C LEU A 133 -68.22 45.32 12.38
N TYR A 134 -67.82 44.05 12.53
CA TYR A 134 -66.53 43.59 12.02
C TYR A 134 -66.54 43.53 10.49
N TRP A 135 -67.59 42.94 9.90
CA TRP A 135 -67.65 42.79 8.44
C TRP A 135 -67.80 44.13 7.71
N THR A 136 -68.71 44.98 8.23
CA THR A 136 -69.06 46.30 7.68
C THR A 136 -67.94 47.33 7.77
N THR A 137 -67.01 47.18 8.72
CA THR A 137 -65.97 48.17 8.99
C THR A 137 -64.58 47.65 8.60
N PHE A 138 -64.23 46.42 8.98
CA PHE A 138 -62.87 45.89 8.82
C PHE A 138 -62.66 45.23 7.45
N ILE A 139 -63.44 44.20 7.13
CA ILE A 139 -63.31 43.49 5.85
C ILE A 139 -63.75 44.36 4.67
N LYS A 140 -64.71 45.28 4.89
CA LYS A 140 -65.07 46.29 3.90
C LYS A 140 -63.87 47.16 3.46
N LEU A 141 -63.05 47.64 4.40
CA LEU A 141 -61.84 48.43 4.07
C LEU A 141 -60.81 47.62 3.28
N TRP A 142 -60.71 46.32 3.57
CA TRP A 142 -59.84 45.39 2.86
C TRP A 142 -60.22 45.25 1.37
N GLU A 143 -61.50 45.02 1.05
CA GLU A 143 -61.94 44.92 -0.35
C GLU A 143 -62.09 46.29 -1.06
N ASP A 144 -62.76 47.28 -0.45
CA ASP A 144 -63.06 48.56 -1.12
C ASP A 144 -61.80 49.35 -1.49
N VAL A 145 -60.71 49.18 -0.75
CA VAL A 145 -59.48 49.98 -0.88
C VAL A 145 -58.24 49.14 -1.26
N LYS A 146 -58.39 47.82 -1.42
CA LYS A 146 -57.27 46.86 -1.60
C LYS A 146 -56.17 47.06 -0.54
N PHE A 147 -56.58 47.17 0.71
CA PHE A 147 -55.74 47.68 1.80
C PHE A 147 -54.57 46.73 2.13
N ASN A 148 -53.33 47.22 2.10
CA ASN A 148 -52.17 46.42 2.50
C ASN A 148 -51.85 46.59 4.01
N TYR A 149 -52.16 45.57 4.83
CA TYR A 149 -51.85 45.59 6.27
C TYR A 149 -50.35 45.68 6.58
N GLY A 150 -49.50 45.14 5.70
CA GLY A 150 -48.04 45.21 5.84
C GLY A 150 -47.57 46.65 5.71
N ASP A 151 -47.90 47.32 4.60
CA ASP A 151 -47.54 48.71 4.37
C ASP A 151 -48.17 49.66 5.41
N TYR A 152 -49.36 49.33 5.92
CA TYR A 152 -49.99 50.07 7.03
C TYR A 152 -49.19 49.93 8.33
N LEU A 153 -48.88 48.70 8.75
CA LEU A 153 -48.11 48.45 9.98
C LEU A 153 -46.69 49.03 9.90
N VAL A 154 -46.03 48.91 8.74
CA VAL A 154 -44.77 49.61 8.42
C VAL A 154 -44.89 51.13 8.61
N LYS A 155 -46.00 51.73 8.16
CA LYS A 155 -46.27 53.17 8.34
C LYS A 155 -46.60 53.55 9.79
N GLN A 156 -47.20 52.67 10.60
CA GLN A 156 -47.42 52.95 12.03
C GLN A 156 -46.10 52.84 12.82
N PHE A 157 -45.32 51.78 12.59
CA PHE A 157 -43.98 51.62 13.18
C PHE A 157 -43.08 52.84 12.90
N LYS A 158 -43.07 53.34 11.65
CA LYS A 158 -42.30 54.55 11.30
C LYS A 158 -42.76 55.81 12.04
N LYS A 159 -44.03 55.95 12.41
CA LYS A 159 -44.52 57.09 13.22
C LYS A 159 -44.08 57.02 14.68
N MET A 160 -43.84 55.83 15.22
CA MET A 160 -43.28 55.65 16.56
C MET A 160 -41.82 56.15 16.64
N ASN A 161 -41.19 56.40 15.48
CA ASN A 161 -39.90 57.08 15.32
C ASN A 161 -38.77 56.43 16.14
N VAL A 162 -38.71 55.10 16.13
CA VAL A 162 -37.73 54.26 16.84
C VAL A 162 -36.39 54.24 16.08
N ASP A 163 -35.78 55.41 15.94
CA ASP A 163 -34.64 55.71 15.06
C ASP A 163 -33.23 55.44 15.65
N SER A 164 -33.16 55.05 16.93
CA SER A 164 -31.90 55.04 17.70
C SER A 164 -31.94 53.96 18.79
N THR A 165 -30.78 53.42 19.17
CA THR A 165 -30.69 52.30 20.13
C THR A 165 -31.39 52.62 21.44
N SER A 166 -31.33 53.87 21.92
CA SER A 166 -32.03 54.28 23.14
C SER A 166 -33.55 54.23 23.03
N LYS A 167 -34.13 54.51 21.85
CA LYS A 167 -35.58 54.38 21.62
C LYS A 167 -36.02 52.94 21.43
N VAL A 168 -35.22 52.10 20.76
CA VAL A 168 -35.44 50.64 20.71
C VAL A 168 -35.53 50.10 22.14
N THR A 169 -34.59 50.51 22.98
CA THR A 169 -34.50 50.18 24.40
C THR A 169 -35.73 50.65 25.20
N ASP A 170 -36.22 51.87 24.96
CA ASP A 170 -37.42 52.43 25.60
C ASP A 170 -38.74 51.77 25.11
N ASP A 171 -38.86 51.44 23.81
CA ASP A 171 -40.04 50.74 23.26
C ASP A 171 -40.17 49.34 23.87
N LEU A 172 -39.09 48.57 23.89
CA LEU A 172 -39.09 47.19 24.39
C LEU A 172 -39.43 47.10 25.90
N ARG A 173 -39.10 48.14 26.68
CA ARG A 173 -39.53 48.25 28.08
C ARG A 173 -41.02 48.58 28.22
N THR A 174 -41.57 49.37 27.30
CA THR A 174 -42.99 49.77 27.32
C THR A 174 -43.92 48.83 26.54
N LEU A 175 -43.34 47.97 25.69
CA LEU A 175 -43.99 47.13 24.69
C LEU A 175 -44.97 47.89 23.78
N ALA A 176 -44.65 49.15 23.44
CA ALA A 176 -45.56 50.02 22.70
C ALA A 176 -45.79 49.51 21.27
N THR A 177 -44.72 49.30 20.49
CA THR A 177 -44.82 48.71 19.14
C THR A 177 -45.45 47.32 19.19
N PHE A 178 -45.07 46.48 20.16
CA PHE A 178 -45.64 45.13 20.30
C PHE A 178 -47.16 45.16 20.53
N LYS A 179 -47.67 46.02 21.41
CA LYS A 179 -49.13 46.13 21.66
C LYS A 179 -49.87 46.56 20.40
N ASP A 180 -49.33 47.52 19.65
CA ASP A 180 -49.96 48.03 18.42
C ASP A 180 -50.08 46.95 17.35
N PHE A 181 -49.04 46.13 17.16
CA PHE A 181 -49.05 44.96 16.28
C PHE A 181 -49.95 43.84 16.82
N ASP A 182 -49.89 43.55 18.12
CA ASP A 182 -50.64 42.44 18.75
C ASP A 182 -52.15 42.65 18.65
N THR A 183 -52.63 43.90 18.70
CA THR A 183 -54.05 44.22 18.42
C THR A 183 -54.55 43.77 17.03
N LYS A 184 -53.66 43.43 16.09
CA LYS A 184 -54.00 42.93 14.74
C LYS A 184 -53.94 41.40 14.63
N ASN A 185 -53.35 40.71 15.61
CA ASN A 185 -53.46 39.25 15.69
C ASN A 185 -54.92 38.82 15.91
N SER A 186 -55.69 39.60 16.67
CA SER A 186 -57.14 39.42 16.86
C SER A 186 -57.91 39.34 15.53
N ASP A 187 -57.50 40.14 14.54
CA ASP A 187 -58.15 40.19 13.24
C ASP A 187 -57.85 38.94 12.38
N ILE A 188 -56.62 38.40 12.49
CA ILE A 188 -56.25 37.09 11.93
C ILE A 188 -57.07 35.98 12.60
N PHE A 189 -57.16 35.98 13.93
CA PHE A 189 -57.91 34.96 14.66
C PHE A 189 -59.40 35.01 14.32
N ALA A 190 -59.99 36.20 14.14
CA ALA A 190 -61.36 36.37 13.65
C ALA A 190 -61.58 35.74 12.26
N LEU A 191 -60.62 35.92 11.37
CA LEU A 191 -60.70 35.42 10.00
C LEU A 191 -60.49 33.91 9.91
N ARG A 192 -59.52 33.35 10.65
CA ARG A 192 -59.31 31.91 10.85
C ARG A 192 -60.53 31.23 11.48
N THR A 193 -61.18 31.93 12.40
CA THR A 193 -62.44 31.50 13.01
C THR A 193 -63.55 31.36 11.96
N PHE A 194 -63.75 32.35 11.09
CA PHE A 194 -64.74 32.26 10.00
C PHE A 194 -64.46 31.11 9.03
N VAL A 195 -63.19 30.83 8.68
CA VAL A 195 -62.83 29.66 7.86
C VAL A 195 -63.30 28.37 8.52
N SER A 196 -62.99 28.21 9.81
CA SER A 196 -63.38 27.02 10.59
C SER A 196 -64.90 26.82 10.61
N HIS A 197 -65.70 27.89 10.74
CA HIS A 197 -67.17 27.80 10.62
C HIS A 197 -67.63 27.29 9.27
N PHE A 198 -67.15 27.89 8.17
CA PHE A 198 -67.65 27.55 6.85
C PHE A 198 -67.16 26.18 6.37
N GLU A 199 -66.03 25.67 6.88
CA GLU A 199 -65.65 24.25 6.72
C GLU A 199 -66.59 23.33 7.53
N ALA A 200 -66.86 23.58 8.81
CA ALA A 200 -67.82 22.77 9.59
C ALA A 200 -69.22 22.74 8.96
N ILE A 201 -69.67 23.87 8.41
CA ILE A 201 -70.91 23.98 7.61
C ILE A 201 -70.85 23.06 6.38
N LYS A 202 -69.75 23.08 5.63
CA LYS A 202 -69.57 22.29 4.39
C LYS A 202 -69.49 20.79 4.70
N LEU A 203 -68.73 20.40 5.71
CA LEU A 203 -68.61 19.02 6.21
C LEU A 203 -69.97 18.50 6.72
N PHE A 204 -70.74 19.30 7.46
CA PHE A 204 -72.07 18.90 7.89
C PHE A 204 -73.00 18.62 6.70
N VAL A 205 -73.03 19.50 5.71
CA VAL A 205 -73.90 19.34 4.53
C VAL A 205 -73.49 18.13 3.69
N MET A 206 -72.19 17.82 3.61
CA MET A 206 -71.67 16.63 2.93
C MET A 206 -71.98 15.31 3.66
N HIS A 207 -72.01 15.32 5.01
CA HIS A 207 -72.22 14.10 5.82
C HIS A 207 -73.42 14.18 6.77
N LYS A 208 -74.49 14.86 6.34
CA LYS A 208 -75.70 15.19 7.13
C LYS A 208 -76.34 13.99 7.87
N ASP A 209 -76.16 12.79 7.34
CA ASP A 209 -76.74 11.53 7.84
C ASP A 209 -75.79 10.76 8.79
N ASN A 210 -74.55 11.22 8.97
CA ASN A 210 -73.57 10.62 9.90
C ASN A 210 -73.80 11.16 11.33
N THR A 211 -74.31 10.29 12.21
CA THR A 211 -74.63 10.63 13.61
C THR A 211 -73.42 11.08 14.42
N LYS A 212 -72.22 10.52 14.21
CA LYS A 212 -71.03 10.97 14.95
C LYS A 212 -70.60 12.39 14.57
N ILE A 213 -70.66 12.73 13.28
CA ILE A 213 -70.35 14.09 12.78
C ILE A 213 -71.38 15.07 13.34
N LYS A 214 -72.66 14.66 13.39
CA LYS A 214 -73.74 15.40 14.04
C LYS A 214 -73.45 15.63 15.55
N ASP A 215 -73.04 14.59 16.28
CA ASP A 215 -72.69 14.68 17.71
C ASP A 215 -71.44 15.55 17.95
N LEU A 216 -70.44 15.50 17.07
CA LEU A 216 -69.23 16.33 17.15
C LEU A 216 -69.55 17.82 16.92
N LEU A 217 -70.48 18.14 16.02
CA LEU A 217 -70.99 19.51 15.87
C LEU A 217 -71.76 19.97 17.11
N ILE A 218 -72.63 19.12 17.68
CA ILE A 218 -73.33 19.42 18.94
C ILE A 218 -72.34 19.66 20.09
N LYS A 219 -71.21 18.95 20.12
CA LYS A 219 -70.11 19.21 21.09
C LYS A 219 -69.42 20.55 20.84
N ILE A 220 -69.16 20.95 19.59
CA ILE A 220 -68.63 22.29 19.27
C ILE A 220 -69.60 23.38 19.77
N PHE A 221 -70.91 23.19 19.60
CA PHE A 221 -71.94 24.13 20.07
C PHE A 221 -72.14 24.14 21.60
N LYS A 222 -71.45 23.26 22.35
CA LYS A 222 -71.44 23.19 23.83
C LYS A 222 -70.12 23.71 24.45
N VAL A 223 -69.26 24.40 23.68
CA VAL A 223 -68.04 25.03 24.21
C VAL A 223 -68.37 26.43 24.77
N GLU A 224 -68.34 26.55 26.10
CA GLU A 224 -68.67 27.80 26.82
C GLU A 224 -67.44 28.61 27.28
N SER A 225 -66.23 28.14 27.03
CA SER A 225 -64.99 28.85 27.34
C SER A 225 -64.75 30.00 26.34
N GLY A 226 -64.31 31.16 26.85
CA GLY A 226 -63.83 32.27 26.02
C GLY A 226 -64.87 32.99 25.15
N ILE A 227 -66.18 32.80 25.38
CA ILE A 227 -67.23 33.40 24.52
C ILE A 227 -67.12 34.93 24.42
N ASN A 228 -66.67 35.63 25.48
CA ASN A 228 -66.38 37.06 25.38
C ASN A 228 -65.05 37.28 24.65
N THR A 229 -65.13 38.05 23.58
CA THR A 229 -64.12 38.21 22.56
C THR A 229 -63.14 39.36 22.83
N GLY A 230 -63.52 40.27 23.72
CA GLY A 230 -62.61 41.23 24.36
C GLY A 230 -61.98 40.67 25.65
N SER A 231 -62.13 39.37 25.92
CA SER A 231 -61.45 38.69 27.03
C SER A 231 -60.14 38.06 26.58
N ILE A 232 -59.23 37.90 27.53
CA ILE A 232 -57.99 37.12 27.38
C ILE A 232 -58.33 35.63 27.15
N GLU A 233 -59.48 35.17 27.63
CA GLU A 233 -59.95 33.79 27.46
C GLU A 233 -60.42 33.46 26.03
N TYR A 234 -60.60 34.42 25.12
CA TYR A 234 -61.09 34.13 23.75
C TYR A 234 -60.19 33.16 22.96
N ASN A 235 -58.89 33.15 23.27
CA ASN A 235 -57.97 32.17 22.68
C ASN A 235 -58.24 30.73 23.15
N ASN A 236 -59.00 30.53 24.23
CA ASN A 236 -59.39 29.22 24.74
C ASN A 236 -60.57 28.65 23.94
N THR A 237 -61.53 29.48 23.48
CA THR A 237 -62.60 29.06 22.56
C THR A 237 -62.04 28.30 21.36
N LEU A 238 -60.95 28.82 20.77
CA LEU A 238 -60.29 28.19 19.62
C LEU A 238 -59.46 26.95 20.03
N LYS A 239 -58.76 26.97 21.18
CA LYS A 239 -58.02 25.80 21.71
C LYS A 239 -58.93 24.63 22.08
N ASP A 240 -60.13 24.91 22.58
CA ASP A 240 -61.05 23.91 23.13
C ASP A 240 -61.98 23.34 22.03
N THR A 241 -62.28 24.14 20.99
CA THR A 241 -62.94 23.65 19.78
C THR A 241 -62.00 22.88 18.85
N LEU A 242 -60.70 23.23 18.74
CA LEU A 242 -59.75 22.58 17.83
C LEU A 242 -59.70 21.03 17.93
N PRO A 243 -59.66 20.42 19.13
CA PRO A 243 -59.66 18.95 19.27
C PRO A 243 -60.94 18.30 18.74
N ILE A 244 -62.09 18.91 19.01
CA ILE A 244 -63.40 18.44 18.54
C ILE A 244 -63.49 18.61 17.02
N PHE A 245 -62.94 19.71 16.50
CA PHE A 245 -62.86 20.02 15.07
C PHE A 245 -61.92 19.08 14.30
N ARG A 246 -60.80 18.64 14.90
CA ARG A 246 -59.95 17.59 14.34
C ARG A 246 -60.69 16.26 14.27
N GLN A 247 -61.38 15.86 15.33
CA GLN A 247 -62.25 14.68 15.33
C GLN A 247 -63.36 14.76 14.27
N LEU A 248 -63.93 15.95 14.03
CA LEU A 248 -64.90 16.20 12.96
C LEU A 248 -64.30 15.89 11.57
N LYS A 249 -63.09 16.39 11.30
CA LYS A 249 -62.37 16.13 10.04
C LYS A 249 -61.94 14.67 9.89
N GLU A 250 -61.46 14.05 10.96
CA GLU A 250 -61.06 12.63 10.99
C GLU A 250 -62.23 11.68 10.70
N GLU A 251 -63.42 11.96 11.24
CA GLU A 251 -64.62 11.15 10.99
C GLU A 251 -65.27 11.46 9.63
N ALA A 252 -65.16 12.70 9.13
CA ALA A 252 -65.57 13.07 7.77
C ALA A 252 -64.67 12.45 6.69
N LYS A 253 -63.36 12.34 6.97
CA LYS A 253 -62.30 11.92 6.03
C LYS A 253 -62.11 12.86 4.83
N GLU A 254 -62.53 14.10 4.98
CA GLU A 254 -62.48 15.15 3.96
C GLU A 254 -61.37 16.17 4.26
N SER A 255 -60.50 16.40 3.29
CA SER A 255 -59.34 17.29 3.41
C SER A 255 -59.57 18.66 2.73
N LEU A 256 -60.80 19.19 2.83
CA LEU A 256 -61.26 20.39 2.12
C LEU A 256 -60.28 21.57 2.24
N ILE A 257 -59.91 21.95 3.47
CA ILE A 257 -58.98 23.05 3.69
C ILE A 257 -57.56 22.73 3.22
N GLU A 258 -57.06 21.51 3.40
CA GLU A 258 -55.70 21.16 2.95
C GLU A 258 -55.56 21.16 1.41
N GLN A 259 -56.65 21.08 0.66
CA GLN A 259 -56.63 21.40 -0.78
C GLN A 259 -56.59 22.91 -1.00
N LEU A 260 -57.53 23.66 -0.39
CA LEU A 260 -57.65 25.11 -0.57
C LEU A 260 -56.40 25.88 -0.10
N GLU A 261 -55.72 25.42 0.95
CA GLU A 261 -54.42 25.94 1.42
C GLU A 261 -53.36 25.88 0.32
N ARG A 262 -53.27 24.77 -0.42
CA ARG A 262 -52.30 24.59 -1.51
C ARG A 262 -52.62 25.47 -2.72
N GLU A 263 -53.89 25.58 -3.10
CA GLU A 263 -54.34 26.49 -4.17
C GLU A 263 -54.04 27.96 -3.80
N VAL A 264 -54.42 28.35 -2.58
CA VAL A 264 -54.27 29.72 -2.08
C VAL A 264 -52.80 30.07 -1.80
N GLU A 265 -51.94 29.11 -1.48
CA GLU A 265 -50.50 29.34 -1.34
C GLU A 265 -49.86 29.74 -2.69
N GLU A 266 -50.14 29.00 -3.77
CA GLU A 266 -49.65 29.32 -5.11
C GLU A 266 -50.22 30.65 -5.63
N GLU A 267 -51.51 30.92 -5.38
CA GLU A 267 -52.17 32.21 -5.66
C GLU A 267 -51.56 33.42 -4.93
N ASN A 268 -50.89 33.20 -3.78
CA ASN A 268 -50.26 34.24 -2.96
C ASN A 268 -48.74 34.07 -2.86
N LYS A 269 -48.11 33.31 -3.76
CA LYS A 269 -46.68 32.97 -3.69
C LYS A 269 -45.75 34.18 -3.59
N TYR A 270 -46.15 35.32 -4.15
CA TYR A 270 -45.42 36.59 -4.04
C TYR A 270 -45.43 37.16 -2.61
N ASP A 271 -46.59 37.21 -1.95
CA ASP A 271 -46.69 37.68 -0.57
C ASP A 271 -46.04 36.70 0.41
N LYS A 272 -46.18 35.39 0.15
CA LYS A 272 -45.44 34.36 0.87
C LYS A 272 -43.94 34.57 0.73
N LEU A 273 -43.43 34.73 -0.50
CA LEU A 273 -42.01 34.97 -0.78
C LEU A 273 -41.51 36.26 -0.10
N LYS A 274 -42.31 37.32 -0.06
CA LYS A 274 -41.97 38.57 0.64
C LYS A 274 -41.82 38.37 2.14
N TYR A 275 -42.71 37.58 2.76
CA TYR A 275 -42.58 37.19 4.16
C TYR A 275 -41.42 36.22 4.41
N ASP A 276 -41.31 35.12 3.65
CA ASP A 276 -40.23 34.13 3.75
C ASP A 276 -38.84 34.80 3.62
N ALA A 277 -38.66 35.75 2.70
CA ALA A 277 -37.39 36.46 2.51
C ALA A 277 -37.01 37.34 3.72
N LEU A 278 -37.98 38.04 4.32
CA LEU A 278 -37.76 38.82 5.55
C LEU A 278 -37.55 37.90 6.78
N LEU A 279 -38.22 36.76 6.83
CA LEU A 279 -38.00 35.73 7.85
C LEU A 279 -36.58 35.13 7.75
N SER A 280 -36.12 34.79 6.55
CA SER A 280 -34.73 34.39 6.30
C SER A 280 -33.74 35.49 6.69
N ALA A 281 -34.05 36.76 6.39
CA ALA A 281 -33.22 37.90 6.82
C ALA A 281 -33.01 37.96 8.35
N ARG A 282 -34.05 37.61 9.15
CA ARG A 282 -33.95 37.47 10.61
C ARG A 282 -33.10 36.28 11.06
N ARG A 283 -33.08 35.17 10.29
CA ARG A 283 -32.22 34.02 10.61
C ARG A 283 -30.73 34.37 10.54
N ALA A 284 -30.36 35.34 9.70
CA ALA A 284 -28.98 35.81 9.57
C ALA A 284 -28.49 36.73 10.71
N PHE A 285 -29.36 37.12 11.66
CA PHE A 285 -28.96 37.90 12.84
C PHE A 285 -27.88 37.15 13.65
N GLY A 286 -26.77 37.83 13.96
CA GLY A 286 -25.56 37.21 14.53
C GLY A 286 -24.46 36.83 13.55
N SER A 287 -24.68 36.94 12.24
CA SER A 287 -23.61 36.80 11.25
C SER A 287 -22.75 38.06 11.14
N LEU A 288 -21.44 37.89 10.90
CA LEU A 288 -20.54 38.98 10.52
C LEU A 288 -20.92 39.59 9.15
N GLU A 289 -21.58 38.80 8.29
CA GLU A 289 -22.08 39.24 6.98
C GLU A 289 -23.43 39.99 7.05
N PHE A 290 -24.03 40.16 8.23
CA PHE A 290 -25.40 40.70 8.33
C PHE A 290 -25.58 42.09 7.71
N ASN A 291 -24.52 42.91 7.63
CA ASN A 291 -24.50 44.18 6.88
C ASN A 291 -24.88 44.03 5.38
N LYS A 292 -24.65 42.87 4.76
CA LYS A 292 -25.11 42.55 3.40
C LYS A 292 -26.63 42.38 3.35
N ILE A 293 -27.20 41.71 4.36
CA ILE A 293 -28.64 41.45 4.49
C ILE A 293 -29.42 42.75 4.72
N ILE A 294 -28.93 43.64 5.60
CA ILE A 294 -29.53 44.97 5.82
C ILE A 294 -29.72 45.74 4.50
N ARG A 295 -28.70 45.73 3.62
CA ARG A 295 -28.75 46.40 2.31
C ARG A 295 -29.84 45.81 1.42
N LEU A 296 -29.92 44.48 1.33
CA LEU A 296 -30.95 43.78 0.55
C LEU A 296 -32.36 44.02 1.12
N VAL A 297 -32.56 44.02 2.43
CA VAL A 297 -33.86 44.37 3.05
C VAL A 297 -34.26 45.81 2.70
N LYS A 298 -33.34 46.77 2.80
CA LYS A 298 -33.62 48.18 2.47
C LYS A 298 -33.96 48.38 0.99
N GLN A 299 -33.43 47.55 0.08
CA GLN A 299 -33.87 47.51 -1.32
C GLN A 299 -35.26 46.86 -1.47
N VAL A 300 -35.49 45.70 -0.85
CA VAL A 300 -36.77 44.96 -0.88
C VAL A 300 -37.95 45.79 -0.38
N ILE A 301 -37.74 46.62 0.65
CA ILE A 301 -38.78 47.48 1.23
C ILE A 301 -39.12 48.67 0.30
N ASN A 302 -38.18 49.11 -0.53
CA ASN A 302 -38.41 50.17 -1.52
C ASN A 302 -38.94 49.62 -2.86
N SER A 303 -38.54 48.40 -3.24
CA SER A 303 -38.93 47.74 -4.48
C SER A 303 -38.86 46.21 -4.34
N SER A 304 -39.94 45.57 -3.92
CA SER A 304 -40.01 44.10 -3.75
C SER A 304 -40.20 43.38 -5.09
N THR A 305 -39.24 43.42 -6.02
CA THR A 305 -39.28 42.54 -7.20
C THR A 305 -39.07 41.09 -6.78
N GLN A 306 -39.63 40.12 -7.52
CA GLN A 306 -39.47 38.70 -7.20
C GLN A 306 -37.99 38.29 -7.10
N GLN A 307 -37.15 38.78 -8.01
CA GLN A 307 -35.70 38.54 -8.01
C GLN A 307 -35.00 39.07 -6.76
N LEU A 308 -35.34 40.28 -6.27
CA LEU A 308 -34.76 40.81 -5.03
C LEU A 308 -35.20 40.03 -3.79
N LEU A 309 -36.43 39.53 -3.77
CA LEU A 309 -36.92 38.68 -2.68
C LEU A 309 -36.20 37.33 -2.67
N GLU A 310 -35.99 36.72 -3.84
CA GLU A 310 -35.21 35.48 -3.99
C GLU A 310 -33.74 35.69 -3.61
N GLU A 311 -33.10 36.80 -4.03
CA GLU A 311 -31.72 37.14 -3.63
C GLU A 311 -31.59 37.32 -2.11
N LEU A 312 -32.49 38.09 -1.49
CA LEU A 312 -32.52 38.28 -0.03
C LEU A 312 -32.69 36.94 0.70
N LYS A 313 -33.68 36.14 0.29
CA LYS A 313 -33.96 34.83 0.90
C LYS A 313 -32.76 33.90 0.78
N ASN A 314 -32.26 33.69 -0.43
CA ASN A 314 -31.17 32.74 -0.71
C ASN A 314 -29.86 33.17 -0.03
N THR A 315 -29.55 34.46 0.03
CA THR A 315 -28.37 34.96 0.73
C THR A 315 -28.46 34.73 2.24
N ALA A 316 -29.62 35.01 2.85
CA ALA A 316 -29.80 34.91 4.29
C ALA A 316 -29.96 33.45 4.77
N ASP A 317 -30.68 32.61 4.02
CA ASP A 317 -30.76 31.17 4.30
C ASP A 317 -29.39 30.50 4.15
N SER A 318 -28.57 30.87 3.13
CA SER A 318 -27.21 30.35 2.98
C SER A 318 -26.33 30.63 4.21
N ILE A 319 -26.37 31.87 4.72
CA ILE A 319 -25.65 32.28 5.93
C ILE A 319 -26.11 31.48 7.17
N TYR A 320 -27.42 31.31 7.36
CA TYR A 320 -27.96 30.55 8.50
C TYR A 320 -27.66 29.05 8.41
N LEU A 321 -27.82 28.45 7.21
CA LEU A 321 -27.62 27.02 6.99
C LEU A 321 -26.14 26.63 7.10
N SER A 322 -25.23 27.47 6.61
CA SER A 322 -23.78 27.30 6.80
C SER A 322 -23.42 27.20 8.28
N GLU A 323 -23.92 28.12 9.12
CA GLU A 323 -23.66 28.05 10.56
C GLU A 323 -24.34 26.85 11.22
N LYS A 324 -25.59 26.52 10.84
CA LYS A 324 -26.31 25.37 11.40
C LYS A 324 -25.62 24.04 11.07
N GLN A 325 -25.00 23.92 9.90
CA GLN A 325 -24.18 22.76 9.53
C GLN A 325 -22.93 22.61 10.44
N LYS A 326 -22.24 23.70 10.78
CA LYS A 326 -21.12 23.66 11.75
C LYS A 326 -21.57 23.16 13.13
N VAL A 327 -22.71 23.67 13.62
CA VAL A 327 -23.28 23.24 14.91
C VAL A 327 -23.65 21.76 14.88
N ILE A 328 -24.32 21.30 13.82
CA ILE A 328 -24.72 19.90 13.66
C ILE A 328 -23.50 18.97 13.60
N GLY A 329 -22.45 19.32 12.86
CA GLY A 329 -21.25 18.49 12.76
C GLY A 329 -20.58 18.21 14.11
N ILE A 330 -20.46 19.23 14.98
CA ILE A 330 -19.88 19.04 16.32
C ILE A 330 -20.87 18.34 17.27
N TYR A 331 -22.16 18.65 17.17
CA TYR A 331 -23.24 17.99 17.90
C TYR A 331 -23.30 16.48 17.61
N GLU A 332 -23.07 16.07 16.36
CA GLU A 332 -23.08 14.66 15.96
C GLU A 332 -21.90 13.85 16.50
N GLU A 333 -20.82 14.50 16.95
CA GLU A 333 -19.67 13.85 17.58
C GLU A 333 -19.78 13.69 19.12
N LEU A 334 -20.76 14.31 19.78
CA LEU A 334 -20.95 14.20 21.24
C LEU A 334 -21.49 12.81 21.66
N LYS A 335 -21.12 12.37 22.88
CA LYS A 335 -21.79 11.26 23.58
C LYS A 335 -23.21 11.64 24.03
N ASP A 336 -23.34 12.74 24.78
CA ASP A 336 -24.61 13.24 25.33
C ASP A 336 -25.21 14.32 24.41
N LYS A 337 -26.10 13.90 23.53
CA LYS A 337 -26.74 14.77 22.52
C LYS A 337 -28.06 15.37 23.02
N ASP A 338 -28.86 14.62 23.77
CA ASP A 338 -30.23 15.01 24.12
C ASP A 338 -30.26 16.32 24.93
N LYS A 339 -29.25 16.58 25.75
CA LYS A 339 -29.03 17.84 26.47
C LYS A 339 -28.97 19.09 25.58
N PHE A 340 -28.60 18.97 24.31
CA PHE A 340 -28.45 20.09 23.38
C PHE A 340 -29.49 20.10 22.26
N LYS A 341 -30.16 18.98 22.00
CA LYS A 341 -31.09 18.77 20.88
C LYS A 341 -32.11 19.90 20.71
N ASP A 342 -32.89 20.17 21.76
CA ASP A 342 -33.93 21.20 21.73
C ASP A 342 -33.37 22.60 21.46
N ARG A 343 -32.12 22.89 21.86
CA ARG A 343 -31.46 24.17 21.55
C ARG A 343 -31.06 24.23 20.07
N VAL A 344 -30.46 23.17 19.53
CA VAL A 344 -30.02 23.10 18.12
C VAL A 344 -31.21 23.16 17.16
N ASP A 345 -32.27 22.41 17.44
CA ASP A 345 -33.47 22.34 16.60
C ASP A 345 -34.20 23.69 16.55
N ASN A 346 -34.43 24.31 17.72
CA ASN A 346 -35.16 25.58 17.85
C ASN A 346 -34.28 26.85 17.69
N ALA A 347 -33.02 26.73 17.30
CA ALA A 347 -32.12 27.87 17.10
C ALA A 347 -32.58 28.78 15.95
N ARG A 348 -33.29 29.87 16.27
CA ARG A 348 -33.93 30.79 15.31
C ARG A 348 -32.97 31.67 14.48
N ASN A 349 -31.72 31.86 14.89
CA ASN A 349 -30.74 32.69 14.16
C ASN A 349 -29.27 32.28 14.41
N VAL A 350 -28.36 32.85 13.60
CA VAL A 350 -26.90 32.63 13.67
C VAL A 350 -26.30 32.99 15.03
N GLY A 351 -26.80 34.04 15.70
CA GLY A 351 -26.31 34.45 17.02
C GLY A 351 -26.51 33.37 18.09
N ILE A 352 -27.71 32.77 18.10
CA ILE A 352 -28.03 31.65 18.99
C ILE A 352 -27.26 30.38 18.58
N LEU A 353 -27.09 30.12 17.28
CA LEU A 353 -26.26 29.00 16.80
C LEU A 353 -24.81 29.10 17.29
N ARG A 354 -24.21 30.30 17.37
CA ARG A 354 -22.83 30.49 17.83
C ARG A 354 -22.64 30.33 19.36
N ASP A 355 -23.61 30.74 20.19
CA ASP A 355 -23.57 30.42 21.64
C ASP A 355 -23.68 28.89 21.87
N ILE A 356 -24.57 28.24 21.11
CA ILE A 356 -24.74 26.78 21.12
C ILE A 356 -23.47 26.08 20.62
N TYR A 357 -22.86 26.54 19.52
CA TYR A 357 -21.60 26.01 19.00
C TYR A 357 -20.53 25.97 20.10
N SER A 358 -20.30 27.11 20.77
CA SER A 358 -19.30 27.18 21.84
C SER A 358 -19.65 26.30 23.04
N ASP A 359 -20.94 26.20 23.43
CA ASP A 359 -21.35 25.27 24.52
C ASP A 359 -21.10 23.80 24.15
N ILE A 360 -21.42 23.39 22.92
CA ILE A 360 -21.23 22.03 22.41
C ILE A 360 -19.73 21.72 22.26
N THR A 361 -18.93 22.64 21.73
CA THR A 361 -17.47 22.50 21.65
C THR A 361 -16.83 22.42 23.04
N THR A 362 -17.34 23.16 24.04
CA THR A 362 -16.92 23.00 25.45
C THR A 362 -17.14 21.57 25.95
N GLN A 363 -18.32 20.99 25.68
CA GLN A 363 -18.64 19.60 26.06
C GLN A 363 -17.73 18.60 25.32
N LYS A 364 -17.50 18.80 24.02
CA LYS A 364 -16.62 17.96 23.20
C LYS A 364 -15.18 17.96 23.71
N ILE A 365 -14.65 19.12 24.10
CA ILE A 365 -13.30 19.25 24.69
C ILE A 365 -13.20 18.42 25.98
N LYS A 366 -14.22 18.42 26.85
CA LYS A 366 -14.24 17.57 28.06
C LYS A 366 -14.25 16.09 27.75
N GLU A 367 -15.15 15.66 26.87
CA GLU A 367 -15.22 14.25 26.45
C GLU A 367 -13.95 13.77 25.75
N PHE A 368 -13.16 14.68 25.17
CA PHE A 368 -11.83 14.40 24.62
C PHE A 368 -10.76 14.38 25.72
N GLN A 369 -10.80 15.30 26.70
CA GLN A 369 -9.88 15.32 27.84
C GLN A 369 -10.03 14.07 28.73
N GLU A 370 -11.26 13.58 28.96
CA GLU A 370 -11.51 12.29 29.63
C GLU A 370 -10.79 11.13 28.94
N LYS A 371 -10.92 11.04 27.61
CA LYS A 371 -10.24 10.02 26.79
C LYS A 371 -8.72 10.19 26.86
N MET A 372 -8.23 11.42 26.74
CA MET A 372 -6.80 11.75 26.75
C MET A 372 -6.11 11.42 28.07
N ALA A 373 -6.75 11.66 29.21
CA ALA A 373 -6.19 11.25 30.51
C ALA A 373 -5.89 9.75 30.54
N SER A 374 -6.79 8.91 30.02
CA SER A 374 -6.57 7.46 29.93
C SER A 374 -5.49 7.03 28.93
N LEU A 375 -5.18 7.87 27.92
CA LEU A 375 -4.14 7.60 26.92
C LEU A 375 -2.76 8.04 27.42
N VAL A 376 -2.66 9.20 28.05
CA VAL A 376 -1.40 9.72 28.65
C VAL A 376 -0.89 8.77 29.73
N GLU A 377 -1.77 8.17 30.55
CA GLU A 377 -1.31 7.16 31.53
C GLU A 377 -0.81 5.85 30.88
N LYS A 378 -1.10 5.59 29.58
CA LYS A 378 -0.47 4.47 28.86
C LYS A 378 0.99 4.72 28.53
N THR A 379 1.40 5.97 28.32
CA THR A 379 2.83 6.26 28.07
C THR A 379 3.67 6.25 29.36
N SER A 380 3.07 5.97 30.53
CA SER A 380 3.78 5.79 31.80
C SER A 380 4.89 4.72 31.69
N GLY A 381 6.15 5.17 31.78
CA GLY A 381 7.36 4.37 31.52
C GLY A 381 8.13 4.78 30.26
N SER A 382 7.57 5.68 29.43
CA SER A 382 8.32 6.42 28.41
C SER A 382 9.18 7.50 29.08
N ASN A 383 10.23 7.92 28.38
CA ASN A 383 11.01 9.09 28.76
C ASN A 383 10.15 10.37 28.66
N ASP A 384 9.23 10.40 27.69
CA ASP A 384 8.45 11.58 27.32
C ASP A 384 7.09 11.66 28.02
N TYR A 385 6.77 10.71 28.91
CA TYR A 385 5.55 10.70 29.74
C TYR A 385 5.33 12.04 30.47
N ASN A 386 6.40 12.63 31.03
CA ASN A 386 6.32 13.90 31.72
C ASN A 386 6.04 15.07 30.77
N ASP A 387 6.54 15.05 29.53
CA ASP A 387 6.20 16.07 28.52
C ASP A 387 4.72 15.95 28.12
N PHE A 388 4.28 14.75 27.74
CA PHE A 388 2.87 14.51 27.37
C PHE A 388 1.90 14.89 28.49
N LYS A 389 2.26 14.60 29.75
CA LYS A 389 1.45 14.94 30.92
C LYS A 389 1.44 16.43 31.21
N ASN A 390 2.59 17.09 31.20
CA ASN A 390 2.68 18.55 31.37
C ASN A 390 1.91 19.30 30.27
N ARG A 391 2.02 18.86 29.01
CA ARG A 391 1.27 19.42 27.86
C ARG A 391 -0.23 19.17 28.01
N PHE A 392 -0.64 17.97 28.40
CA PHE A 392 -2.05 17.64 28.64
C PHE A 392 -2.65 18.51 29.76
N ASP A 393 -2.00 18.58 30.93
CA ASP A 393 -2.49 19.38 32.05
C ASP A 393 -2.47 20.89 31.74
N ALA A 394 -1.49 21.39 30.97
CA ALA A 394 -1.49 22.78 30.49
C ALA A 394 -2.70 23.09 29.58
N ILE A 395 -3.01 22.22 28.61
CA ILE A 395 -4.18 22.37 27.74
C ILE A 395 -5.49 22.26 28.55
N ARG A 396 -5.54 21.34 29.52
CA ARG A 396 -6.69 21.16 30.42
C ARG A 396 -6.95 22.40 31.27
N ASN A 397 -5.89 22.99 31.84
CA ASN A 397 -5.98 24.19 32.66
C ASN A 397 -6.41 25.41 31.80
N LYS A 398 -5.85 25.58 30.59
CA LYS A 398 -6.28 26.62 29.64
C LYS A 398 -7.78 26.52 29.31
N ASN A 399 -8.30 25.31 29.08
CA ASN A 399 -9.74 25.12 28.88
C ASN A 399 -10.56 25.51 30.11
N ALA A 400 -10.12 25.13 31.32
CA ALA A 400 -10.81 25.48 32.56
C ALA A 400 -10.85 27.00 32.81
N GLU A 401 -9.80 27.73 32.42
CA GLU A 401 -9.75 29.20 32.45
C GLU A 401 -10.70 29.82 31.41
N SER A 402 -10.69 29.37 30.16
CA SER A 402 -11.60 29.85 29.11
C SER A 402 -13.08 29.57 29.45
N GLU A 403 -13.40 28.41 30.05
CA GLU A 403 -14.73 28.13 30.59
C GLU A 403 -15.15 29.06 31.73
N LYS A 404 -14.24 29.33 32.67
CA LYS A 404 -14.49 30.25 33.78
C LYS A 404 -14.72 31.67 33.26
N GLN A 405 -13.96 32.09 32.24
CA GLN A 405 -14.14 33.37 31.57
C GLN A 405 -15.51 33.44 30.86
N LYS A 406 -15.92 32.40 30.11
CA LYS A 406 -17.25 32.35 29.48
C LYS A 406 -18.37 32.53 30.50
N ARG A 407 -18.32 31.79 31.62
CA ARG A 407 -19.34 31.91 32.68
C ARG A 407 -19.37 33.32 33.26
N THR A 408 -18.20 33.87 33.60
CA THR A 408 -18.08 35.23 34.14
C THR A 408 -18.65 36.28 33.18
N ASP A 409 -18.36 36.18 31.89
CA ASP A 409 -18.89 37.11 30.88
C ASP A 409 -20.39 36.95 30.62
N LYS A 410 -20.91 35.71 30.67
CA LYS A 410 -22.34 35.42 30.55
C LYS A 410 -23.11 35.92 31.79
N GLU A 411 -22.60 35.70 32.99
CA GLU A 411 -23.14 36.20 34.26
C GLU A 411 -23.12 37.73 34.35
N VAL A 412 -22.02 38.38 33.94
CA VAL A 412 -21.91 39.84 33.87
C VAL A 412 -22.92 40.43 32.89
N PHE A 413 -23.09 39.81 31.71
CA PHE A 413 -24.12 40.25 30.76
C PHE A 413 -25.53 40.02 31.32
N GLU A 414 -25.85 38.81 31.79
CA GLU A 414 -27.17 38.50 32.36
C GLU A 414 -27.52 39.39 33.55
N LYS A 415 -26.53 39.79 34.36
CA LYS A 415 -26.74 40.76 35.44
C LYS A 415 -27.07 42.14 34.89
N LYS A 416 -26.25 42.72 34.00
CA LYS A 416 -26.57 43.98 33.29
C LYS A 416 -27.98 43.90 32.67
N TRP A 417 -28.34 42.74 32.14
CA TRP A 417 -29.60 42.49 31.47
C TRP A 417 -30.81 42.50 32.42
N LYS A 418 -30.70 41.84 33.57
CA LYS A 418 -31.71 41.85 34.64
C LYS A 418 -31.83 43.24 35.28
N ASP A 419 -30.70 43.90 35.54
CA ASP A 419 -30.63 45.25 36.12
C ASP A 419 -31.28 46.29 35.19
N PHE A 420 -31.13 46.12 33.86
CA PHE A 420 -31.81 46.92 32.85
C PHE A 420 -33.34 46.69 32.86
N GLY A 421 -33.79 45.43 32.89
CA GLY A 421 -35.22 45.10 32.93
C GLY A 421 -35.94 45.55 34.21
N ALA A 422 -35.21 45.73 35.32
CA ALA A 422 -35.76 46.13 36.61
C ALA A 422 -35.80 47.65 36.85
N ASN A 423 -34.85 48.43 36.33
CA ASN A 423 -34.72 49.86 36.65
C ASN A 423 -35.26 50.78 35.56
N GLN A 424 -36.46 51.32 35.78
CA GLN A 424 -37.14 52.18 34.80
C GLN A 424 -36.45 53.54 34.52
N ILE A 425 -35.51 54.01 35.36
CA ILE A 425 -35.18 55.45 35.45
C ILE A 425 -33.77 55.86 34.98
N MET A 426 -32.71 55.03 35.12
CA MET A 426 -31.32 55.56 35.03
C MET A 426 -30.38 55.02 33.94
N ASN A 427 -30.45 53.75 33.52
CA ASN A 427 -29.40 53.15 32.67
C ASN A 427 -29.80 53.02 31.19
N LYS A 428 -29.41 54.00 30.36
CA LYS A 428 -29.44 53.87 28.89
C LYS A 428 -28.28 53.00 28.40
N VAL A 429 -28.55 51.73 28.17
CA VAL A 429 -27.60 50.78 27.54
C VAL A 429 -27.71 50.90 26.02
N ASP A 430 -26.58 51.05 25.32
CA ASP A 430 -26.56 50.85 23.87
C ASP A 430 -26.44 49.34 23.57
N ILE A 431 -27.58 48.76 23.17
CA ILE A 431 -27.73 47.33 22.83
C ILE A 431 -26.71 46.91 21.78
N LYS A 432 -26.48 47.73 20.73
CA LYS A 432 -25.56 47.40 19.64
C LYS A 432 -24.14 47.27 20.17
N VAL A 433 -23.67 48.28 20.89
CA VAL A 433 -22.30 48.30 21.45
C VAL A 433 -22.07 47.16 22.45
N GLU A 434 -23.07 46.75 23.24
CA GLU A 434 -22.93 45.61 24.16
C GLU A 434 -23.00 44.26 23.42
N LYS A 435 -23.91 44.07 22.45
CA LYS A 435 -24.00 42.86 21.61
C LYS A 435 -22.74 42.68 20.74
N GLU A 436 -22.17 43.75 20.19
CA GLU A 436 -20.89 43.71 19.46
C GLU A 436 -19.73 43.28 20.36
N LYS A 437 -19.65 43.80 21.59
CA LYS A 437 -18.66 43.35 22.59
C LYS A 437 -18.82 41.89 22.97
N GLN A 438 -20.05 41.40 23.14
CA GLN A 438 -20.31 39.98 23.37
C GLN A 438 -19.84 39.12 22.19
N ARG A 439 -20.06 39.56 20.94
CA ARG A 439 -19.64 38.83 19.74
C ARG A 439 -18.13 38.76 19.60
N ALA A 440 -17.43 39.85 19.88
CA ALA A 440 -15.97 39.84 19.91
C ALA A 440 -15.43 38.84 20.95
N LYS A 441 -16.04 38.79 22.14
CA LYS A 441 -15.67 37.80 23.18
C LYS A 441 -15.98 36.36 22.78
N LEU A 442 -17.18 36.09 22.26
CA LEU A 442 -17.59 34.76 21.82
C LEU A 442 -16.74 34.26 20.66
N GLU A 443 -16.35 35.13 19.73
CA GLU A 443 -15.47 34.78 18.61
C GLU A 443 -14.06 34.43 19.07
N VAL A 444 -13.45 35.24 19.95
CA VAL A 444 -12.15 34.90 20.56
C VAL A 444 -12.23 33.57 21.31
N GLN A 445 -13.33 33.34 22.05
CA GLN A 445 -13.53 32.09 22.78
C GLN A 445 -13.70 30.87 21.85
N ILE A 446 -14.38 31.02 20.70
CA ILE A 446 -14.50 29.98 19.68
C ILE A 446 -13.12 29.64 19.10
N GLN A 447 -12.33 30.66 18.75
CA GLN A 447 -10.96 30.46 18.23
C GLN A 447 -10.03 29.80 19.26
N GLU A 448 -10.14 30.17 20.55
CA GLU A 448 -9.43 29.47 21.63
C GLU A 448 -9.83 27.99 21.73
N GLN A 449 -11.12 27.69 21.60
CA GLN A 449 -11.67 26.34 21.69
C GLN A 449 -11.23 25.46 20.52
N GLU A 450 -11.19 26.00 19.30
CA GLU A 450 -10.66 25.31 18.11
C GLU A 450 -9.16 25.01 18.28
N VAL A 451 -8.35 25.97 18.76
CA VAL A 451 -6.92 25.74 19.06
C VAL A 451 -6.73 24.68 20.14
N ILE A 452 -7.54 24.69 21.21
CA ILE A 452 -7.50 23.66 22.26
C ILE A 452 -7.85 22.27 21.69
N LEU A 453 -8.84 22.18 20.80
CA LEU A 453 -9.25 20.93 20.17
C LEU A 453 -8.13 20.35 19.28
N GLU A 454 -7.47 21.17 18.47
CA GLU A 454 -6.33 20.73 17.64
C GLU A 454 -5.10 20.35 18.49
N GLN A 455 -4.80 21.10 19.55
CA GLN A 455 -3.73 20.74 20.49
C GLN A 455 -3.98 19.37 21.16
N LEU A 456 -5.24 19.05 21.51
CA LEU A 456 -5.61 17.73 22.02
C LEU A 456 -5.52 16.63 20.95
N LYS A 457 -5.89 16.90 19.69
CA LYS A 457 -5.77 15.93 18.58
C LYS A 457 -4.32 15.59 18.28
N ALA A 458 -3.43 16.60 18.19
CA ALA A 458 -2.00 16.38 17.95
C ALA A 458 -1.38 15.55 19.07
N LEU A 459 -1.61 15.95 20.33
CA LEU A 459 -1.12 15.24 21.51
C LEU A 459 -1.66 13.80 21.58
N LYS A 460 -2.90 13.54 21.14
CA LYS A 460 -3.46 12.18 21.03
C LYS A 460 -2.62 11.30 20.10
N GLN A 461 -2.29 11.82 18.91
CA GLN A 461 -1.54 11.07 17.90
C GLN A 461 -0.12 10.74 18.38
N GLU A 462 0.57 11.70 19.01
CA GLU A 462 1.90 11.48 19.60
C GLU A 462 1.88 10.39 20.69
N VAL A 463 0.92 10.49 21.62
CA VAL A 463 0.74 9.55 22.74
C VAL A 463 0.36 8.14 22.28
N GLU A 464 -0.47 8.02 21.24
CA GLU A 464 -0.83 6.72 20.65
C GLU A 464 0.34 6.09 19.89
N ASN A 465 1.13 6.88 19.16
CA ASN A 465 2.32 6.41 18.44
C ASN A 465 3.37 5.84 19.41
N GLU A 466 3.74 6.56 20.47
CA GLU A 466 4.76 6.12 21.44
C GLU A 466 4.36 4.80 22.15
N PHE A 467 3.06 4.62 22.45
CA PHE A 467 2.57 3.34 22.98
C PHE A 467 2.63 2.20 21.95
N LEU A 468 2.31 2.47 20.68
CA LEU A 468 2.37 1.48 19.61
C LEU A 468 3.81 1.06 19.28
N ASP A 469 4.75 2.00 19.26
CA ASP A 469 6.16 1.73 19.01
C ASP A 469 6.77 0.85 20.11
N GLU A 470 6.50 1.14 21.40
CA GLU A 470 6.95 0.26 22.47
C GLU A 470 6.24 -1.11 22.44
N LYS A 471 4.95 -1.16 22.06
CA LYS A 471 4.25 -2.43 21.86
C LYS A 471 4.94 -3.27 20.79
N GLN A 472 5.37 -2.66 19.69
CA GLN A 472 6.11 -3.35 18.64
C GLN A 472 7.51 -3.79 19.11
N LYS A 473 8.22 -2.99 19.93
CA LYS A 473 9.49 -3.40 20.56
C LYS A 473 9.30 -4.63 21.45
N ALA A 474 8.23 -4.69 22.26
CA ALA A 474 7.90 -5.86 23.08
C ALA A 474 7.53 -7.09 22.24
N LEU A 475 6.69 -6.94 21.21
CA LEU A 475 6.37 -8.01 20.26
C LEU A 475 7.62 -8.54 19.54
N ASN A 476 8.56 -7.67 19.17
CA ASN A 476 9.82 -8.04 18.52
C ASN A 476 10.79 -8.77 19.45
N ALA A 477 10.71 -8.56 20.76
CA ALA A 477 11.47 -9.33 21.75
C ALA A 477 10.84 -10.71 21.98
N ILE A 478 9.54 -10.77 22.25
CA ILE A 478 8.80 -12.03 22.47
C ILE A 478 8.83 -12.94 21.25
N ASN A 479 8.80 -12.39 20.04
CA ASN A 479 8.83 -13.20 18.82
C ASN A 479 10.13 -14.00 18.64
N LYS A 480 11.22 -13.66 19.33
CA LYS A 480 12.51 -14.38 19.28
C LYS A 480 12.55 -15.64 20.13
N ILE A 481 11.67 -15.77 21.13
CA ILE A 481 11.55 -16.96 22.00
C ILE A 481 11.30 -18.19 21.13
N LEU A 482 12.04 -19.27 21.38
CA LEU A 482 11.93 -20.53 20.65
C LEU A 482 10.83 -21.44 21.21
N GLU A 483 10.66 -21.50 22.53
CA GLU A 483 9.63 -22.32 23.15
C GLU A 483 8.24 -21.71 22.97
N LYS A 484 7.44 -22.34 22.10
CA LYS A 484 6.11 -21.87 21.70
C LYS A 484 5.18 -21.60 22.90
N ASN A 485 5.21 -22.42 23.94
CA ASN A 485 4.30 -22.27 25.08
C ASN A 485 4.51 -20.94 25.82
N PHE A 486 5.76 -20.61 26.17
CA PHE A 486 6.10 -19.32 26.78
C PHE A 486 5.83 -18.15 25.83
N LYS A 487 6.15 -18.29 24.54
CA LYS A 487 5.87 -17.27 23.51
C LYS A 487 4.37 -16.96 23.41
N ASP A 488 3.52 -17.97 23.31
CA ASP A 488 2.06 -17.84 23.20
C ASP A 488 1.41 -17.35 24.52
N GLU A 489 2.10 -17.46 25.65
CA GLU A 489 1.67 -16.86 26.93
C GLU A 489 2.06 -15.37 27.02
N GLU A 490 3.31 -15.02 26.72
CA GLU A 490 3.79 -13.63 26.75
C GLU A 490 3.07 -12.74 25.74
N LEU A 491 2.76 -13.24 24.53
CA LEU A 491 1.96 -12.50 23.55
C LEU A 491 0.59 -12.08 24.11
N LYS A 492 -0.09 -12.96 24.88
CA LYS A 492 -1.38 -12.66 25.53
C LYS A 492 -1.27 -11.64 26.66
N LYS A 493 -0.07 -11.37 27.18
CA LYS A 493 0.20 -10.31 28.17
C LYS A 493 0.38 -8.96 27.48
N VAL A 494 1.03 -8.92 26.31
CA VAL A 494 1.21 -7.69 25.51
C VAL A 494 -0.11 -7.03 25.11
N ASP A 495 -1.11 -7.82 24.70
CA ASP A 495 -2.45 -7.28 24.37
C ASP A 495 -3.26 -6.81 25.59
N LYS A 496 -2.82 -7.14 26.80
CA LYS A 496 -3.41 -6.72 28.08
C LYS A 496 -2.59 -5.63 28.80
N ALA A 497 -1.45 -5.25 28.25
CA ALA A 497 -0.54 -4.28 28.85
C ALA A 497 -1.21 -2.90 28.94
N LYS A 498 -1.21 -2.33 30.14
CA LYS A 498 -1.85 -1.05 30.46
C LYS A 498 -0.98 0.14 30.08
N ASN A 499 0.35 -0.01 30.16
CA ASN A 499 1.30 1.06 29.92
C ASN A 499 2.66 0.58 29.40
N ILE A 500 3.52 1.54 29.04
CA ILE A 500 4.88 1.33 28.55
C ILE A 500 5.79 0.65 29.58
N THR A 501 5.58 0.85 30.88
CA THR A 501 6.33 0.16 31.93
C THR A 501 6.09 -1.36 31.88
N GLU A 502 4.83 -1.79 31.72
CA GLU A 502 4.49 -3.21 31.54
C GLU A 502 5.09 -3.76 30.23
N LEU A 503 4.99 -3.03 29.12
CA LEU A 503 5.59 -3.43 27.83
C LEU A 503 7.12 -3.60 27.90
N LYS A 504 7.83 -2.66 28.56
CA LYS A 504 9.28 -2.76 28.79
C LYS A 504 9.64 -3.96 29.67
N SER A 505 8.83 -4.26 30.69
CA SER A 505 9.02 -5.45 31.54
C SER A 505 8.86 -6.75 30.74
N LEU A 506 7.83 -6.86 29.90
CA LEU A 506 7.62 -8.00 29.00
C LEU A 506 8.79 -8.16 28.01
N ALA A 507 9.27 -7.07 27.41
CA ALA A 507 10.42 -7.09 26.51
C ALA A 507 11.72 -7.57 27.19
N GLN A 508 11.97 -7.13 28.43
CA GLN A 508 13.11 -7.58 29.24
C GLN A 508 12.98 -9.06 29.65
N ASN A 509 11.79 -9.51 30.05
CA ASN A 509 11.55 -10.91 30.42
C ASN A 509 11.68 -11.85 29.22
N ALA A 510 11.16 -11.46 28.05
CA ALA A 510 11.38 -12.20 26.80
C ALA A 510 12.87 -12.32 26.44
N THR A 511 13.63 -11.25 26.64
CA THR A 511 15.09 -11.25 26.43
C THR A 511 15.80 -12.19 27.43
N ARG A 512 15.37 -12.23 28.70
CA ARG A 512 15.88 -13.18 29.70
C ARG A 512 15.56 -14.64 29.35
N ILE A 513 14.33 -14.93 28.94
CA ILE A 513 13.90 -16.26 28.48
C ILE A 513 14.79 -16.68 27.30
N ARG A 514 14.94 -15.83 26.29
CA ARG A 514 15.73 -16.13 25.09
C ARG A 514 17.22 -16.39 25.40
N ASN A 515 17.81 -15.60 26.28
CA ASN A 515 19.20 -15.80 26.72
C ASN A 515 19.37 -17.13 27.48
N ASN A 516 18.38 -17.55 28.26
CA ASN A 516 18.38 -18.85 28.94
C ASN A 516 18.24 -20.03 27.96
N GLU A 517 17.38 -19.91 26.93
CA GLU A 517 17.29 -20.90 25.85
C GLU A 517 18.65 -21.08 25.14
N ASP A 518 19.33 -19.97 24.79
CA ASP A 518 20.65 -20.03 24.16
C ASP A 518 21.73 -20.63 25.07
N LEU A 519 21.70 -20.34 26.38
CA LEU A 519 22.60 -20.97 27.33
C LEU A 519 22.35 -22.47 27.46
N LEU A 520 21.10 -22.91 27.54
CA LEU A 520 20.73 -24.33 27.62
C LEU A 520 21.13 -25.10 26.36
N ASN A 521 20.90 -24.53 25.18
CA ASN A 521 21.33 -25.10 23.90
C ASN A 521 22.87 -25.18 23.82
N ALA A 522 23.59 -24.10 24.16
CA ALA A 522 25.05 -24.09 24.18
C ALA A 522 25.64 -25.10 25.17
N ARG A 523 25.03 -25.29 26.35
CA ARG A 523 25.42 -26.36 27.31
C ARG A 523 25.24 -27.75 26.70
N ALA A 524 24.10 -28.00 26.07
CA ALA A 524 23.77 -29.29 25.47
C ALA A 524 24.72 -29.63 24.30
N ASP A 525 25.01 -28.67 23.43
CA ASP A 525 25.90 -28.86 22.28
C ASP A 525 27.38 -28.87 22.66
N ALA A 526 27.80 -28.10 23.67
CA ALA A 526 29.14 -28.22 24.25
C ALA A 526 29.37 -29.61 24.85
N LYS A 527 28.37 -30.20 25.52
CA LYS A 527 28.47 -31.58 26.01
C LYS A 527 28.63 -32.59 24.87
N LYS A 528 27.89 -32.43 23.76
CA LYS A 528 28.04 -33.29 22.57
C LYS A 528 29.43 -33.12 21.91
N ALA A 529 29.92 -31.88 21.80
CA ALA A 529 31.21 -31.58 21.19
C ALA A 529 32.38 -32.12 22.02
N VAL A 530 32.35 -31.96 23.35
CA VAL A 530 33.40 -32.50 24.23
C VAL A 530 33.37 -34.03 24.26
N GLU A 531 32.21 -34.69 24.32
CA GLU A 531 32.15 -36.16 24.24
C GLU A 531 32.71 -36.72 22.91
N ARG A 532 32.63 -35.97 21.79
CA ARG A 532 33.32 -36.35 20.54
C ARG A 532 34.85 -36.36 20.67
N THR A 533 35.43 -35.51 21.52
CA THR A 533 36.89 -35.47 21.73
C THR A 533 37.41 -36.59 22.65
N LYS A 534 36.53 -37.38 23.25
CA LYS A 534 36.89 -38.49 24.16
C LYS A 534 37.86 -39.45 23.49
N GLY A 535 39.00 -39.69 24.13
CA GLY A 535 40.16 -40.39 23.54
C GLY A 535 41.34 -39.46 23.24
N SER A 536 41.11 -38.17 23.03
CA SER A 536 42.18 -37.17 22.92
C SER A 536 42.86 -36.90 24.26
N LYS A 537 44.12 -36.48 24.19
CA LYS A 537 44.87 -35.87 25.30
C LYS A 537 44.18 -34.61 25.84
N ASN A 538 43.45 -33.89 24.98
CA ASN A 538 42.81 -32.61 25.30
C ASN A 538 41.41 -32.78 25.95
N TYR A 539 40.80 -33.97 25.90
CA TYR A 539 39.44 -34.23 26.42
C TYR A 539 39.25 -33.75 27.87
N ASN A 540 40.22 -34.01 28.75
CA ASN A 540 40.15 -33.59 30.16
C ASN A 540 40.23 -32.06 30.32
N GLU A 541 40.93 -31.36 29.42
CA GLU A 541 40.95 -29.90 29.41
C GLU A 541 39.64 -29.33 28.86
N TYR A 542 39.11 -29.91 27.78
CA TYR A 542 37.83 -29.50 27.20
C TYR A 542 36.65 -29.75 28.16
N GLU A 543 36.62 -30.85 28.90
CA GLU A 543 35.60 -31.11 29.92
C GLU A 543 35.74 -30.16 31.12
N LYS A 544 36.98 -29.87 31.56
CA LYS A 544 37.22 -28.83 32.58
C LYS A 544 36.77 -27.45 32.09
N ARG A 545 37.05 -27.08 30.83
CA ARG A 545 36.55 -25.85 30.20
C ARG A 545 35.03 -25.84 30.12
N ARG A 546 34.38 -26.96 29.77
CA ARG A 546 32.90 -27.08 29.71
C ARG A 546 32.24 -26.80 31.05
N ILE A 547 32.78 -27.38 32.14
CA ILE A 547 32.29 -27.16 33.51
C ILE A 547 32.58 -25.72 33.94
N THR A 548 33.77 -25.18 33.64
CA THR A 548 34.16 -23.80 33.99
C THR A 548 33.30 -22.75 33.28
N PHE A 549 32.89 -23.03 32.04
CA PHE A 549 32.12 -22.10 31.19
C PHE A 549 30.61 -22.35 31.24
N ASP A 550 30.10 -23.19 32.15
CA ASP A 550 28.67 -23.59 32.19
C ASP A 550 27.71 -22.39 32.28
N GLY A 551 28.12 -21.25 32.82
CA GLY A 551 27.34 -19.99 32.85
C GLY A 551 27.55 -19.04 31.66
N GLU A 552 28.42 -19.34 30.69
CA GLU A 552 28.95 -18.37 29.72
C GLU A 552 28.79 -18.83 28.26
N THR A 553 27.63 -18.54 27.66
CA THR A 553 27.25 -18.93 26.28
C THR A 553 28.36 -18.68 25.25
N THR A 554 29.00 -17.52 25.25
CA THR A 554 30.07 -17.17 24.29
C THR A 554 31.31 -18.07 24.43
N LYS A 555 31.69 -18.45 25.66
CA LYS A 555 32.83 -19.36 25.91
C LYS A 555 32.47 -20.82 25.60
N LEU A 556 31.20 -21.22 25.83
CA LEU A 556 30.69 -22.52 25.39
C LEU A 556 30.70 -22.63 23.85
N LEU A 557 30.32 -21.58 23.11
CA LEU A 557 30.38 -21.56 21.64
C LEU A 557 31.82 -21.64 21.12
N ALA A 558 32.78 -20.96 21.76
CA ALA A 558 34.19 -21.12 21.43
C ALA A 558 34.68 -22.57 21.67
N LEU A 559 34.32 -23.16 22.81
CA LEU A 559 34.65 -24.55 23.14
C LEU A 559 34.02 -25.57 22.18
N ILE A 560 32.80 -25.33 21.71
CA ILE A 560 32.13 -26.14 20.68
C ILE A 560 32.96 -26.16 19.39
N ASN A 561 33.52 -25.02 18.98
CA ASN A 561 34.34 -24.91 17.77
C ASN A 561 35.70 -25.60 17.96
N ASP A 562 36.39 -25.35 19.08
CA ASP A 562 37.66 -26.01 19.42
C ASP A 562 37.52 -27.55 19.38
N ALA A 563 36.52 -28.08 20.09
CA ALA A 563 36.33 -29.52 20.27
C ALA A 563 35.84 -30.23 19.00
N ASN A 564 34.95 -29.62 18.21
CA ASN A 564 34.56 -30.20 16.92
C ASN A 564 35.70 -30.13 15.89
N GLY A 565 36.49 -29.05 15.88
CA GLY A 565 37.65 -28.92 14.99
C GLY A 565 38.68 -30.03 15.19
N GLU A 566 38.96 -30.41 16.45
CA GLU A 566 39.87 -31.53 16.72
C GLU A 566 39.27 -32.89 16.30
N TYR A 567 37.98 -33.13 16.57
CA TYR A 567 37.27 -34.33 16.11
C TYR A 567 37.27 -34.44 14.57
N GLU A 568 37.04 -33.34 13.86
CA GLU A 568 37.07 -33.31 12.40
C GLU A 568 38.48 -33.53 11.84
N ALA A 569 39.51 -32.94 12.45
CA ALA A 569 40.90 -33.21 12.08
C ALA A 569 41.24 -34.71 12.19
N LYS A 570 40.87 -35.35 13.31
CA LYS A 570 41.12 -36.79 13.52
C LYS A 570 40.25 -37.66 12.62
N SER A 571 39.00 -37.27 12.36
CA SER A 571 38.09 -37.96 11.44
C SER A 571 38.64 -37.98 10.03
N ASN A 572 39.20 -36.86 9.56
CA ASN A 572 39.84 -36.75 8.25
C ASN A 572 41.13 -37.59 8.14
N GLU A 573 41.95 -37.69 9.20
CA GLU A 573 43.12 -38.59 9.25
C GLU A 573 42.70 -40.05 9.03
N VAL A 574 41.72 -40.54 9.81
CA VAL A 574 41.26 -41.94 9.72
C VAL A 574 40.55 -42.20 8.38
N LYS A 575 39.82 -41.21 7.86
CA LYS A 575 39.22 -41.27 6.52
C LYS A 575 40.27 -41.40 5.42
N ALA A 576 41.38 -40.65 5.48
CA ALA A 576 42.45 -40.75 4.49
C ALA A 576 43.12 -42.15 4.49
N ASN A 577 43.29 -42.77 5.67
CA ASN A 577 43.74 -44.16 5.75
C ASN A 577 42.69 -45.14 5.20
N LEU A 578 41.43 -44.99 5.58
CA LEU A 578 40.31 -45.80 5.08
C LEU A 578 40.20 -45.74 3.55
N ASP A 579 40.33 -44.55 2.96
CA ASP A 579 40.18 -44.37 1.52
C ASP A 579 41.35 -44.94 0.70
N SER A 580 42.49 -45.23 1.34
CA SER A 580 43.68 -45.85 0.74
C SER A 580 43.72 -47.39 0.74
N LEU A 581 42.68 -48.04 1.27
CA LEU A 581 42.44 -49.48 1.13
C LEU A 581 41.71 -49.80 -0.18
N ASP A 582 42.04 -50.94 -0.80
CA ASP A 582 41.40 -51.40 -2.05
C ASP A 582 40.06 -52.10 -1.75
N ASP A 583 40.00 -52.96 -0.73
CA ASP A 583 38.73 -53.31 -0.07
C ASP A 583 38.60 -52.58 1.26
N LYS A 584 37.50 -51.81 1.36
CA LYS A 584 37.10 -51.00 2.51
C LYS A 584 35.65 -51.21 2.93
N LYS A 585 34.97 -52.22 2.39
CA LYS A 585 33.53 -52.48 2.62
C LYS A 585 33.20 -52.56 4.11
N ASP A 586 33.92 -53.43 4.82
CA ASP A 586 33.68 -53.72 6.24
C ASP A 586 34.15 -52.62 7.20
N PHE A 587 34.90 -51.63 6.72
CA PHE A 587 35.36 -50.49 7.51
C PHE A 587 34.51 -49.22 7.28
N LYS A 588 33.92 -49.07 6.09
CA LYS A 588 33.11 -47.90 5.70
C LYS A 588 31.89 -47.69 6.60
N ASP A 589 31.17 -48.75 6.93
CA ASP A 589 29.99 -48.66 7.81
C ASP A 589 30.37 -48.62 9.31
N LYS A 590 31.57 -49.08 9.68
CA LYS A 590 32.12 -48.84 11.02
C LYS A 590 32.44 -47.34 11.20
N PHE A 591 33.10 -46.72 10.23
CA PHE A 591 33.45 -45.29 10.23
C PHE A 591 32.21 -44.37 10.40
N LYS A 592 31.09 -44.68 9.74
CA LYS A 592 29.82 -43.91 9.88
C LYS A 592 29.26 -43.91 11.31
N ASN A 593 29.55 -44.94 12.09
CA ASN A 593 28.94 -45.17 13.42
C ASN A 593 29.86 -44.76 14.59
N VAL A 594 31.04 -44.22 14.29
CA VAL A 594 31.98 -43.64 15.26
C VAL A 594 31.35 -42.43 15.94
N LYS A 595 31.50 -42.35 17.27
CA LYS A 595 30.94 -41.28 18.13
C LYS A 595 32.01 -40.35 18.70
N ASN A 596 33.27 -40.80 18.79
CA ASN A 596 34.36 -40.05 19.42
C ASN A 596 35.77 -40.40 18.88
N ILE A 597 36.80 -39.68 19.35
CA ILE A 597 38.22 -39.87 18.97
C ILE A 597 38.77 -41.26 19.35
N ALA A 598 38.38 -41.86 20.47
CA ALA A 598 38.81 -43.21 20.83
C ALA A 598 38.28 -44.27 19.85
N ASP A 599 37.01 -44.16 19.44
CA ASP A 599 36.42 -45.01 18.40
C ASP A 599 37.17 -44.84 17.06
N LEU A 600 37.52 -43.59 16.69
CA LEU A 600 38.33 -43.29 15.50
C LEU A 600 39.71 -43.96 15.59
N GLU A 601 40.38 -43.87 16.74
CA GLU A 601 41.68 -44.50 16.94
C GLU A 601 41.63 -46.02 16.93
N GLU A 602 40.62 -46.65 17.54
CA GLU A 602 40.47 -48.11 17.52
C GLU A 602 40.20 -48.61 16.09
N LEU A 603 39.41 -47.85 15.31
CA LEU A 603 39.19 -48.13 13.90
C LEU A 603 40.48 -47.95 13.08
N ASN A 604 41.26 -46.90 13.32
CA ASN A 604 42.55 -46.66 12.66
C ASN A 604 43.58 -47.75 13.01
N LYS A 605 43.61 -48.23 14.27
CA LYS A 605 44.43 -49.35 14.74
C LYS A 605 44.09 -50.68 14.05
N LYS A 606 42.88 -50.82 13.44
CA LYS A 606 42.48 -51.97 12.62
C LYS A 606 42.72 -51.75 11.13
N ILE A 607 42.59 -50.51 10.64
CA ILE A 607 42.89 -50.13 9.25
C ILE A 607 44.39 -50.19 8.95
N LEU A 608 45.27 -49.79 9.88
CA LEU A 608 46.71 -49.72 9.63
C LEU A 608 47.40 -51.08 9.42
N PRO A 609 47.07 -52.16 10.16
CA PRO A 609 47.55 -53.51 9.83
C PRO A 609 46.99 -54.04 8.51
N GLU A 610 45.69 -53.85 8.26
CA GLU A 610 45.05 -54.25 7.00
C GLU A 610 45.70 -53.58 5.79
N LYS A 611 45.99 -52.28 5.89
CA LYS A 611 46.74 -51.53 4.88
C LYS A 611 48.11 -52.15 4.60
N LYS A 612 48.87 -52.56 5.63
CA LYS A 612 50.16 -53.25 5.44
C LYS A 612 50.02 -54.61 4.76
N ILE A 613 48.95 -55.36 5.04
CA ILE A 613 48.66 -56.64 4.38
C ILE A 613 48.33 -56.41 2.90
N GLN A 614 47.46 -55.45 2.59
CA GLN A 614 47.12 -55.09 1.21
C GLN A 614 48.34 -54.51 0.46
N ASP A 615 49.17 -53.68 1.09
CA ASP A 615 50.42 -53.15 0.52
C ASP A 615 51.44 -54.25 0.22
N LEU A 616 51.63 -55.22 1.12
CA LEU A 616 52.49 -56.37 0.87
C LEU A 616 51.94 -57.25 -0.27
N ALA A 617 50.64 -57.54 -0.29
CA ALA A 617 50.01 -58.31 -1.36
C ALA A 617 50.11 -57.60 -2.72
N ARG A 618 49.99 -56.27 -2.76
CA ARG A 618 50.25 -55.44 -3.95
C ARG A 618 51.70 -55.56 -4.41
N ALA A 619 52.68 -55.43 -3.51
CA ALA A 619 54.09 -55.56 -3.83
C ALA A 619 54.47 -56.97 -4.30
N GLN A 620 53.98 -58.02 -3.65
CA GLN A 620 54.14 -59.43 -4.07
C GLN A 620 53.59 -59.65 -5.48
N LYS A 621 52.36 -59.21 -5.75
CA LYS A 621 51.72 -59.36 -7.06
C LYS A 621 52.47 -58.61 -8.16
N ARG A 622 52.89 -57.36 -7.91
CA ARG A 622 53.68 -56.56 -8.85
C ARG A 622 55.04 -57.20 -9.12
N ALA A 623 55.78 -57.54 -8.06
CA ALA A 623 57.10 -58.17 -8.18
C ALA A 623 57.04 -59.51 -8.92
N LYS A 624 56.01 -60.33 -8.67
CA LYS A 624 55.81 -61.57 -9.42
C LYS A 624 55.64 -61.33 -10.91
N ILE A 625 54.72 -60.44 -11.31
CA ILE A 625 54.46 -60.12 -12.72
C ILE A 625 55.71 -59.50 -13.38
N ALA A 626 56.39 -58.59 -12.69
CA ALA A 626 57.62 -57.96 -13.18
C ALA A 626 58.74 -58.99 -13.42
N VAL A 627 58.97 -59.91 -12.47
CA VAL A 627 59.97 -60.97 -12.61
C VAL A 627 59.58 -61.96 -13.71
N GLU A 628 58.32 -62.38 -13.79
CA GLU A 628 57.79 -63.23 -14.86
C GLU A 628 57.99 -62.61 -16.26
N SER A 629 57.89 -61.28 -16.39
CA SER A 629 58.16 -60.59 -17.66
C SER A 629 59.63 -60.64 -18.09
N THR A 630 60.57 -60.80 -17.16
CA THR A 630 62.01 -60.94 -17.50
C THR A 630 62.40 -62.33 -18.02
N ASN A 631 61.46 -63.28 -18.07
CA ASN A 631 61.69 -64.63 -18.63
C ASN A 631 62.19 -64.53 -20.08
N GLY A 632 63.37 -65.11 -20.33
CA GLY A 632 64.15 -64.96 -21.57
C GLY A 632 65.39 -64.07 -21.45
N SER A 633 65.59 -63.39 -20.32
CA SER A 633 66.85 -62.70 -19.97
C SER A 633 67.86 -63.61 -19.27
N LYS A 634 69.10 -63.15 -19.10
CA LYS A 634 70.11 -63.83 -18.26
C LYS A 634 69.85 -63.60 -16.76
N GLN A 635 69.06 -62.58 -16.43
CA GLN A 635 68.77 -62.11 -15.07
C GLN A 635 67.58 -62.83 -14.43
N TYR A 636 66.72 -63.47 -15.23
CA TYR A 636 65.46 -64.10 -14.80
C TYR A 636 65.62 -65.00 -13.56
N GLU A 637 66.53 -65.99 -13.60
CA GLU A 637 66.74 -66.93 -12.49
C GLU A 637 67.24 -66.22 -11.21
N ALA A 638 68.05 -65.16 -11.36
CA ALA A 638 68.54 -64.38 -10.22
C ALA A 638 67.41 -63.52 -9.60
N PHE A 639 66.52 -62.98 -10.43
CA PHE A 639 65.33 -62.26 -9.98
C PHE A 639 64.29 -63.19 -9.37
N LEU A 640 64.06 -64.39 -9.94
CA LEU A 640 63.15 -65.41 -9.41
C LEU A 640 63.62 -65.93 -8.05
N LYS A 641 64.93 -66.16 -7.89
CA LYS A 641 65.52 -66.52 -6.59
C LYS A 641 65.37 -65.39 -5.55
N ARG A 642 65.50 -64.11 -5.96
CA ARG A 642 65.25 -62.96 -5.07
C ARG A 642 63.77 -62.81 -4.71
N LEU A 643 62.85 -63.09 -5.64
CA LEU A 643 61.40 -63.06 -5.39
C LEU A 643 61.01 -64.07 -4.31
N ASN A 644 61.52 -65.30 -4.41
CA ASN A 644 61.26 -66.36 -3.45
C ASN A 644 61.90 -66.09 -2.08
N ASN A 645 63.10 -65.52 -2.04
CA ASN A 645 63.81 -65.24 -0.79
C ASN A 645 63.28 -64.01 -0.02
N ASN A 646 62.66 -63.05 -0.71
CA ASN A 646 62.30 -61.74 -0.14
C ASN A 646 60.77 -61.50 -0.14
N ASN A 647 59.98 -62.57 -0.25
CA ASN A 647 58.52 -62.58 -0.42
C ASN A 647 57.70 -61.85 0.67
N GLU A 648 58.27 -61.58 1.85
CA GLU A 648 57.58 -60.91 2.97
C GLU A 648 57.94 -59.41 3.14
N LYS A 649 58.79 -58.85 2.27
CA LYS A 649 59.31 -57.47 2.43
C LYS A 649 58.88 -56.54 1.30
N THR A 650 57.89 -55.69 1.57
CA THR A 650 57.29 -54.73 0.63
C THR A 650 58.32 -53.88 -0.13
N ASP A 651 59.33 -53.33 0.54
CA ASP A 651 60.32 -52.44 -0.11
C ASP A 651 61.31 -53.20 -0.99
N GLU A 652 61.76 -54.39 -0.57
CA GLU A 652 62.64 -55.24 -1.37
C GLU A 652 61.91 -55.84 -2.59
N LEU A 653 60.62 -56.13 -2.45
CA LEU A 653 59.73 -56.54 -3.55
C LEU A 653 59.47 -55.39 -4.53
N ASN A 654 59.17 -54.18 -4.06
CA ASN A 654 59.01 -53.01 -4.93
C ASN A 654 60.30 -52.67 -5.68
N LYS A 655 61.46 -52.76 -5.01
CA LYS A 655 62.77 -52.59 -5.65
C LYS A 655 63.05 -53.67 -6.70
N LEU A 656 62.78 -54.95 -6.38
CA LEU A 656 62.90 -56.06 -7.32
C LEU A 656 61.96 -55.89 -8.53
N ALA A 657 60.74 -55.41 -8.32
CA ALA A 657 59.77 -55.14 -9.37
C ALA A 657 60.31 -54.10 -10.36
N SER A 658 60.78 -52.94 -9.87
CA SER A 658 61.34 -51.88 -10.73
C SER A 658 62.64 -52.31 -11.43
N GLU A 659 63.50 -53.10 -10.77
CA GLU A 659 64.71 -53.67 -11.40
C GLU A 659 64.36 -54.64 -12.54
N ALA A 660 63.31 -55.45 -12.38
CA ALA A 660 62.84 -56.38 -13.40
C ALA A 660 62.06 -55.68 -14.53
N GLU A 661 61.18 -54.73 -14.20
CA GLU A 661 60.45 -53.88 -15.16
C GLU A 661 61.40 -53.14 -16.10
N ASN A 662 62.51 -52.59 -15.58
CA ASN A 662 63.52 -51.93 -16.41
C ASN A 662 64.16 -52.89 -17.43
N VAL A 663 64.57 -54.10 -17.00
CA VAL A 663 65.17 -55.11 -17.90
C VAL A 663 64.18 -55.56 -18.99
N TYR A 664 62.90 -55.68 -18.67
CA TYR A 664 61.85 -55.94 -19.66
C TYR A 664 61.64 -54.77 -20.63
N ASN A 665 61.59 -53.53 -20.12
CA ASN A 665 61.37 -52.32 -20.92
C ASN A 665 62.55 -52.03 -21.87
N GLU A 666 63.79 -52.25 -21.45
CA GLU A 666 64.99 -52.14 -22.30
C GLU A 666 64.93 -53.11 -23.50
N GLU A 667 64.49 -54.35 -23.30
CA GLU A 667 64.34 -55.31 -24.40
C GLU A 667 63.12 -54.96 -25.27
N LYS A 668 62.02 -54.49 -24.68
CA LYS A 668 60.83 -54.03 -25.42
C LYS A 668 61.18 -52.87 -26.36
N GLN A 669 62.00 -51.91 -25.90
CA GLN A 669 62.43 -50.79 -26.72
C GLN A 669 63.19 -51.25 -27.98
N LYS A 670 64.04 -52.26 -27.88
CA LYS A 670 64.77 -52.82 -29.05
C LYS A 670 63.81 -53.39 -30.11
N VAL A 671 62.65 -53.92 -29.71
CA VAL A 671 61.61 -54.37 -30.65
C VAL A 671 60.91 -53.15 -31.29
N VAL A 672 60.61 -52.12 -30.50
CA VAL A 672 60.03 -50.85 -30.98
C VAL A 672 60.97 -50.16 -31.98
N ASP A 673 62.28 -50.12 -31.71
CA ASP A 673 63.30 -49.46 -32.56
C ASP A 673 63.43 -50.09 -33.96
N VAL A 674 63.01 -51.34 -34.16
CA VAL A 674 62.96 -51.98 -35.49
C VAL A 674 61.55 -51.90 -36.09
N PHE A 675 60.51 -52.09 -35.26
CA PHE A 675 59.12 -51.86 -35.64
C PHE A 675 58.90 -50.48 -36.24
N ASP A 676 59.51 -49.43 -35.66
CA ASP A 676 59.29 -48.07 -36.13
C ASP A 676 59.91 -47.77 -37.51
N LYS A 677 60.77 -48.66 -38.02
CA LYS A 677 61.39 -48.62 -39.35
C LYS A 677 60.62 -49.44 -40.41
N LEU A 678 59.56 -50.15 -40.03
CA LEU A 678 58.63 -50.79 -40.97
C LEU A 678 57.76 -49.75 -41.68
N LEU A 679 57.45 -50.02 -42.96
CA LEU A 679 56.49 -49.24 -43.75
C LEU A 679 55.04 -49.60 -43.38
N ASP A 680 54.72 -50.90 -43.28
CA ASP A 680 53.46 -51.36 -42.68
C ASP A 680 53.67 -51.80 -41.23
N LYS A 681 52.94 -51.15 -40.31
CA LYS A 681 52.98 -51.37 -38.86
C LYS A 681 51.73 -52.07 -38.33
N LYS A 682 50.72 -52.31 -39.17
CA LYS A 682 49.31 -52.57 -38.77
C LYS A 682 49.09 -53.84 -37.95
N GLN A 683 49.94 -54.85 -38.10
CA GLN A 683 49.81 -56.15 -37.41
C GLN A 683 50.77 -56.37 -36.22
N TYR A 684 51.72 -55.45 -35.98
CA TYR A 684 52.81 -55.67 -35.02
C TYR A 684 52.65 -54.92 -33.70
N LYS A 685 52.03 -53.74 -33.68
CA LYS A 685 51.89 -52.93 -32.45
C LYS A 685 51.14 -53.67 -31.35
N ASP A 686 50.01 -54.28 -31.69
CA ASP A 686 49.20 -55.12 -30.79
C ASP A 686 49.98 -56.33 -30.24
N LYS A 687 50.86 -56.95 -31.05
CA LYS A 687 51.72 -58.06 -30.59
C LYS A 687 52.76 -57.57 -29.58
N ILE A 688 53.40 -56.43 -29.84
CA ILE A 688 54.41 -55.80 -28.97
C ILE A 688 53.81 -55.38 -27.62
N ASP A 689 52.57 -54.90 -27.60
CA ASP A 689 51.92 -54.48 -26.36
C ASP A 689 51.27 -55.63 -25.57
N LYS A 690 51.00 -56.77 -26.22
CA LYS A 690 50.53 -58.02 -25.57
C LYS A 690 51.66 -59.01 -25.27
N ALA A 691 52.91 -58.70 -25.60
CA ALA A 691 54.06 -59.54 -25.27
C ALA A 691 54.23 -59.61 -23.75
N ILE A 692 54.05 -60.79 -23.15
CA ILE A 692 54.08 -60.93 -21.69
C ILE A 692 55.50 -61.03 -21.10
N ASN A 693 56.51 -61.36 -21.92
CA ASN A 693 57.89 -61.50 -21.45
C ASN A 693 58.95 -61.29 -22.56
N ILE A 694 60.22 -61.26 -22.15
CA ILE A 694 61.39 -61.09 -23.01
C ILE A 694 61.51 -62.19 -24.08
N THR A 695 61.13 -63.44 -23.79
CA THR A 695 61.10 -64.52 -24.81
C THR A 695 60.13 -64.18 -25.94
N SER A 696 58.93 -63.69 -25.63
CA SER A 696 57.97 -63.21 -26.65
C SER A 696 58.51 -62.01 -27.43
N LEU A 697 59.16 -61.05 -26.76
CA LEU A 697 59.77 -59.88 -27.41
C LEU A 697 60.89 -60.27 -28.38
N LYS A 698 61.74 -61.25 -28.03
CA LYS A 698 62.80 -61.76 -28.91
C LYS A 698 62.27 -62.47 -30.15
N ALA A 699 61.18 -63.22 -30.03
CA ALA A 699 60.51 -63.80 -31.19
C ALA A 699 59.97 -62.71 -32.12
N LEU A 700 59.31 -61.68 -31.57
CA LEU A 700 58.81 -60.53 -32.34
C LEU A 700 59.94 -59.74 -33.00
N PHE A 701 61.08 -59.56 -32.33
CA PHE A 701 62.26 -58.89 -32.91
C PHE A 701 62.72 -59.58 -34.20
N ILE A 702 62.76 -60.92 -34.23
CA ILE A 702 63.15 -61.71 -35.41
C ILE A 702 62.08 -61.60 -36.51
N GLU A 703 60.79 -61.72 -36.15
CA GLU A 703 59.66 -61.58 -37.08
C GLU A 703 59.68 -60.21 -37.79
N ILE A 704 59.80 -59.14 -37.00
CA ILE A 704 59.81 -57.73 -37.45
C ILE A 704 61.08 -57.41 -38.26
N SER A 705 62.25 -57.89 -37.83
CA SER A 705 63.51 -57.70 -38.58
C SER A 705 63.47 -58.39 -39.95
N THR A 706 62.84 -59.56 -40.04
CA THR A 706 62.68 -60.30 -41.29
C THR A 706 61.71 -59.60 -42.23
N GLU A 707 60.59 -59.06 -41.71
CA GLU A 707 59.66 -58.27 -42.52
C GLU A 707 60.27 -56.94 -43.00
N LYS A 708 61.13 -56.29 -42.20
CA LYS A 708 61.89 -55.13 -42.66
C LYS A 708 62.87 -55.49 -43.79
N ALA A 709 63.59 -56.61 -43.66
CA ALA A 709 64.47 -57.08 -44.73
C ALA A 709 63.69 -57.42 -46.02
N ARG A 710 62.48 -57.97 -45.93
CA ARG A 710 61.59 -58.20 -47.09
C ARG A 710 61.27 -56.89 -47.82
N GLN A 711 60.87 -55.86 -47.07
CA GLN A 711 60.55 -54.53 -47.62
C GLN A 711 61.77 -53.91 -48.32
N ASP A 712 62.93 -53.90 -47.66
CA ASP A 712 64.17 -53.33 -48.22
C ASP A 712 64.68 -54.11 -49.46
N THR A 713 64.43 -55.42 -49.53
CA THR A 713 64.76 -56.25 -50.71
C THR A 713 63.82 -55.95 -51.87
N ALA A 714 62.52 -55.85 -51.62
CA ALA A 714 61.52 -55.55 -52.63
C ALA A 714 61.76 -54.17 -53.28
N ASP A 715 62.04 -53.14 -52.48
CA ASP A 715 62.37 -51.80 -52.98
C ASP A 715 63.68 -51.78 -53.78
N ALA A 716 64.70 -52.54 -53.35
CA ALA A 716 65.95 -52.67 -54.11
C ALA A 716 65.74 -53.39 -55.45
N ILE A 717 64.93 -54.44 -55.50
CA ILE A 717 64.60 -55.16 -56.75
C ILE A 717 63.79 -54.27 -57.69
N LYS A 718 62.84 -53.50 -57.17
CA LYS A 718 62.07 -52.52 -57.94
C LYS A 718 63.00 -51.47 -58.57
N LYS A 719 64.03 -51.01 -57.86
CA LYS A 719 65.03 -50.11 -58.43
C LYS A 719 65.80 -50.71 -59.62
N ILE A 720 65.98 -52.02 -59.71
CA ILE A 720 66.64 -52.65 -60.89
C ILE A 720 65.68 -53.02 -62.03
N GLU A 721 64.40 -52.64 -61.94
CA GLU A 721 63.43 -52.79 -63.03
C GLU A 721 63.97 -52.14 -64.32
N GLY A 722 64.00 -52.90 -65.41
CA GLY A 722 64.70 -52.53 -66.66
C GLY A 722 66.12 -53.08 -66.82
N SER A 723 66.70 -53.77 -65.84
CA SER A 723 67.87 -54.66 -66.06
C SER A 723 67.45 -56.07 -66.49
N LYS A 724 68.31 -56.74 -67.27
CA LYS A 724 68.20 -58.18 -67.57
C LYS A 724 68.17 -59.05 -66.30
N LYS A 725 68.80 -58.61 -65.21
CA LYS A 725 68.83 -59.36 -63.92
C LYS A 725 67.57 -59.19 -63.07
N HIS A 726 66.65 -58.28 -63.40
CA HIS A 726 65.49 -57.99 -62.54
C HIS A 726 64.61 -59.24 -62.29
N GLN A 727 64.28 -60.01 -63.33
CA GLN A 727 63.50 -61.24 -63.20
C GLN A 727 64.23 -62.35 -62.41
N GLU A 728 65.56 -62.37 -62.47
CA GLU A 728 66.38 -63.33 -61.71
C GLU A 728 66.36 -62.99 -60.22
N GLN A 729 66.61 -61.71 -59.86
CA GLN A 729 66.57 -61.27 -58.47
C GLN A 729 65.15 -61.34 -57.88
N MET A 730 64.10 -61.09 -58.67
CA MET A 730 62.71 -61.29 -58.23
C MET A 730 62.44 -62.74 -57.86
N LYS A 731 62.80 -63.71 -58.72
CA LYS A 731 62.66 -65.16 -58.41
C LYS A 731 63.50 -65.57 -57.20
N ASN A 732 64.69 -65.01 -57.02
CA ASN A 732 65.52 -65.25 -55.85
C ASN A 732 64.88 -64.68 -54.57
N PHE A 733 64.21 -63.53 -54.64
CA PHE A 733 63.47 -62.93 -53.52
C PHE A 733 62.21 -63.75 -53.15
N GLU A 734 61.43 -64.18 -54.14
CA GLU A 734 60.28 -65.05 -53.92
C GLU A 734 60.70 -66.37 -53.24
N LYS A 735 61.76 -67.01 -53.74
CA LYS A 735 62.27 -68.28 -53.20
C LYS A 735 62.85 -68.14 -51.78
N ASN A 736 63.53 -67.04 -51.48
CA ASN A 736 64.24 -66.85 -50.21
C ASN A 736 63.50 -65.88 -49.25
N ARG A 737 62.20 -65.66 -49.46
CA ARG A 737 61.40 -64.63 -48.76
C ARG A 737 61.44 -64.72 -47.24
N GLU A 738 61.78 -65.86 -46.65
CA GLU A 738 61.82 -66.05 -45.19
C GLU A 738 63.25 -66.04 -44.60
N ASN A 739 64.29 -66.00 -45.44
CA ASN A 739 65.68 -66.03 -45.00
C ASN A 739 66.29 -64.62 -45.01
N ILE A 740 66.33 -63.99 -43.83
CA ILE A 740 66.87 -62.63 -43.62
C ILE A 740 68.28 -62.42 -44.19
N GLU A 741 69.14 -63.45 -44.22
CA GLU A 741 70.52 -63.30 -44.66
C GLU A 741 70.66 -63.39 -46.20
N GLU A 742 69.84 -64.21 -46.86
CA GLU A 742 69.74 -64.21 -48.32
C GLU A 742 69.03 -62.95 -48.83
N LEU A 743 68.01 -62.45 -48.11
CA LEU A 743 67.36 -61.16 -48.41
C LEU A 743 68.36 -60.00 -48.45
N LYS A 744 69.29 -59.91 -47.48
CA LYS A 744 70.38 -58.92 -47.51
C LYS A 744 71.25 -59.07 -48.76
N LYS A 745 71.72 -60.28 -49.09
CA LYS A 745 72.57 -60.53 -50.27
C LYS A 745 71.88 -60.14 -51.58
N ILE A 746 70.57 -60.39 -51.68
CA ILE A 746 69.76 -60.00 -52.85
C ILE A 746 69.60 -58.46 -52.89
N THR A 747 69.35 -57.83 -51.74
CA THR A 747 69.30 -56.36 -51.59
C THR A 747 70.60 -55.69 -52.04
N GLU A 748 71.75 -56.24 -51.64
CA GLU A 748 73.07 -55.71 -51.98
C GLU A 748 73.37 -55.84 -53.47
N LYS A 749 73.14 -57.03 -54.06
CA LYS A 749 73.29 -57.24 -55.52
C LYS A 749 72.40 -56.31 -56.35
N ALA A 750 71.16 -56.07 -55.90
CA ALA A 750 70.26 -55.14 -56.57
C ALA A 750 70.72 -53.67 -56.41
N LYS A 751 71.21 -53.26 -55.24
CA LYS A 751 71.83 -51.93 -55.03
C LYS A 751 73.07 -51.74 -55.90
N GLU A 752 73.93 -52.74 -56.02
CA GLU A 752 75.13 -52.71 -56.87
C GLU A 752 74.76 -52.55 -58.36
N GLU A 753 73.82 -53.35 -58.86
CA GLU A 753 73.32 -53.27 -60.23
C GLU A 753 72.71 -51.89 -60.54
N PHE A 754 71.91 -51.32 -59.63
CA PHE A 754 71.38 -49.96 -59.77
C PHE A 754 72.49 -48.90 -59.78
N ASN A 755 73.45 -49.00 -58.86
CA ASN A 755 74.59 -48.07 -58.78
C ASN A 755 75.48 -48.13 -60.03
N ASN A 756 75.64 -49.30 -60.65
CA ASN A 756 76.40 -49.44 -61.89
C ASN A 756 75.66 -48.83 -63.09
N ALA A 757 74.34 -49.03 -63.20
CA ALA A 757 73.54 -48.31 -64.19
C ALA A 757 73.57 -46.78 -63.97
N LEU A 758 73.51 -46.31 -62.72
CA LEU A 758 73.58 -44.89 -62.39
C LEU A 758 74.94 -44.27 -62.76
N LYS A 759 76.05 -45.01 -62.57
CA LYS A 759 77.38 -44.60 -63.07
C LYS A 759 77.40 -44.43 -64.59
N GLU A 760 76.79 -45.32 -65.36
CA GLU A 760 76.71 -45.16 -66.83
C GLU A 760 76.00 -43.86 -67.23
N VAL A 761 74.85 -43.55 -66.63
CA VAL A 761 74.12 -42.30 -66.95
C VAL A 761 74.93 -41.08 -66.52
N GLN A 762 75.64 -41.16 -65.39
CA GLN A 762 76.52 -40.08 -64.95
C GLN A 762 77.73 -39.88 -65.88
N ILE A 763 78.26 -40.95 -66.48
CA ILE A 763 79.34 -40.87 -67.49
C ILE A 763 78.84 -40.14 -68.76
N GLU A 764 77.64 -40.46 -69.24
CA GLU A 764 77.04 -39.72 -70.37
C GLU A 764 76.74 -38.27 -69.99
N LEU A 765 76.15 -38.01 -68.81
CA LEU A 765 75.87 -36.65 -68.34
C LEU A 765 77.13 -35.78 -68.29
N ASN A 766 78.28 -36.38 -67.96
CA ASN A 766 79.55 -35.68 -67.91
C ASN A 766 80.09 -35.25 -69.29
N LYS A 767 79.58 -35.80 -70.41
CA LYS A 767 79.94 -35.39 -71.78
C LYS A 767 79.23 -34.11 -72.25
N LEU A 768 78.10 -33.74 -71.65
CA LEU A 768 77.51 -32.41 -71.83
C LEU A 768 78.48 -31.35 -71.25
N SER A 769 78.61 -30.20 -71.90
CA SER A 769 79.47 -29.14 -71.37
C SER A 769 78.84 -28.50 -70.14
N ASP A 770 79.65 -27.97 -69.21
CA ASP A 770 79.14 -27.28 -68.02
C ASP A 770 78.39 -25.97 -68.35
N THR A 771 78.48 -25.52 -69.60
CA THR A 771 77.69 -24.43 -70.20
C THR A 771 76.33 -24.87 -70.75
N ASN A 772 76.00 -26.16 -70.79
CA ASN A 772 74.67 -26.62 -71.20
C ASN A 772 73.70 -26.54 -70.02
N PHE A 773 72.72 -25.63 -70.11
CA PHE A 773 71.72 -25.38 -69.07
C PHE A 773 70.93 -26.62 -68.63
N LYS A 774 70.68 -27.60 -69.52
CA LYS A 774 69.97 -28.85 -69.17
C LYS A 774 70.79 -29.81 -68.33
N LYS A 775 72.11 -29.65 -68.23
CA LYS A 775 73.01 -30.57 -67.48
C LYS A 775 72.62 -30.67 -66.00
N ASN A 776 72.15 -29.58 -65.39
CA ASN A 776 71.65 -29.59 -64.00
C ASN A 776 70.26 -30.24 -63.87
N GLU A 777 69.35 -30.01 -64.83
CA GLU A 777 68.03 -30.64 -64.86
C GLU A 777 68.15 -32.18 -64.98
N PHE A 778 69.04 -32.66 -65.84
CA PHE A 778 69.34 -34.08 -65.95
C PHE A 778 69.99 -34.64 -64.68
N LYS A 779 70.85 -33.88 -64.00
CA LYS A 779 71.45 -34.29 -62.71
C LYS A 779 70.38 -34.52 -61.64
N GLU A 780 69.39 -33.63 -61.53
CA GLU A 780 68.26 -33.76 -60.61
C GLU A 780 67.34 -34.94 -61.00
N LYS A 781 67.10 -35.15 -62.30
CA LYS A 781 66.38 -36.33 -62.81
C LYS A 781 67.09 -37.66 -62.48
N ILE A 782 68.43 -37.72 -62.56
CA ILE A 782 69.21 -38.89 -62.15
C ILE A 782 69.10 -39.13 -60.63
N GLN A 783 69.22 -38.08 -59.82
CA GLN A 783 69.11 -38.21 -58.35
C GLN A 783 67.74 -38.73 -57.91
N ASN A 784 66.68 -38.34 -58.61
CA ASN A 784 65.30 -38.78 -58.35
C ASN A 784 64.88 -40.05 -59.13
N ALA A 785 65.81 -40.71 -59.85
CA ALA A 785 65.47 -41.88 -60.65
C ALA A 785 65.09 -43.09 -59.79
N ASN A 786 63.88 -43.60 -60.00
CA ASN A 786 63.28 -44.69 -59.23
C ASN A 786 63.51 -46.09 -59.80
N SER A 787 64.04 -46.22 -61.03
CA SER A 787 64.38 -47.52 -61.64
C SER A 787 65.51 -47.42 -62.67
N ILE A 788 66.11 -48.55 -63.05
CA ILE A 788 67.06 -48.66 -64.18
C ILE A 788 66.38 -48.29 -65.51
N ALA A 789 65.09 -48.59 -65.70
CA ALA A 789 64.33 -48.14 -66.86
C ALA A 789 64.27 -46.61 -66.95
N THR A 790 64.00 -45.94 -65.82
CA THR A 790 64.00 -44.47 -65.70
C THR A 790 65.38 -43.90 -65.99
N LEU A 791 66.44 -44.49 -65.43
CA LEU A 791 67.84 -44.11 -65.71
C LEU A 791 68.17 -44.25 -67.21
N LYS A 792 67.75 -45.33 -67.88
CA LYS A 792 67.96 -45.52 -69.32
C LYS A 792 67.23 -44.50 -70.18
N GLN A 793 66.00 -44.11 -69.82
CA GLN A 793 65.29 -43.03 -70.50
C GLN A 793 66.01 -41.68 -70.36
N ILE A 794 66.54 -41.39 -69.16
CA ILE A 794 67.35 -40.17 -68.93
C ILE A 794 68.67 -40.23 -69.73
N LYS A 795 69.32 -41.40 -69.82
CA LYS A 795 70.53 -41.61 -70.64
C LYS A 795 70.30 -41.26 -72.11
N LEU A 796 69.21 -41.74 -72.71
CA LEU A 796 68.84 -41.42 -74.09
C LEU A 796 68.61 -39.92 -74.29
N GLN A 797 67.87 -39.25 -73.38
CA GLN A 797 67.65 -37.80 -73.44
C GLN A 797 68.96 -36.99 -73.34
N ILE A 798 69.97 -37.51 -72.63
CA ILE A 798 71.32 -36.92 -72.57
C ILE A 798 72.08 -37.15 -73.88
N GLU A 799 72.03 -38.36 -74.44
CA GLU A 799 72.68 -38.72 -75.72
C GLU A 799 72.12 -37.89 -76.90
N ASP A 800 70.82 -37.63 -76.91
CA ASP A 800 70.17 -36.69 -77.85
C ASP A 800 70.65 -35.24 -77.64
N GLU A 801 70.72 -34.75 -76.41
CA GLU A 801 71.18 -33.39 -76.09
C GLU A 801 72.67 -33.17 -76.42
N ILE A 802 73.52 -34.19 -76.22
CA ILE A 802 74.93 -34.16 -76.66
C ILE A 802 75.00 -33.98 -78.19
N SER A 803 74.11 -34.67 -78.90
CA SER A 803 74.03 -34.61 -80.37
C SER A 803 73.54 -33.24 -80.88
N GLU A 804 72.67 -32.55 -80.12
CA GLU A 804 72.35 -31.13 -80.38
C GLU A 804 73.51 -30.18 -80.03
N GLN A 805 74.17 -30.39 -78.90
CA GLN A 805 75.27 -29.54 -78.43
C GLN A 805 76.43 -29.53 -79.44
N GLN A 806 76.77 -30.67 -80.03
CA GLN A 806 77.79 -30.79 -81.08
C GLN A 806 77.40 -30.05 -82.37
N LYS A 807 76.11 -30.07 -82.76
CA LYS A 807 75.61 -29.30 -83.93
C LYS A 807 75.65 -27.78 -83.72
N LYS A 808 75.60 -27.30 -82.47
CA LYS A 808 75.56 -25.87 -82.13
C LYS A 808 76.95 -25.21 -81.99
N GLN A 809 78.05 -25.97 -81.97
CA GLN A 809 79.41 -25.43 -81.79
C GLN A 809 80.13 -25.02 -83.09
N SER A 810 79.47 -25.03 -84.25
CA SER A 810 80.14 -24.91 -85.56
C SER A 810 79.68 -23.76 -86.48
N LYS A 811 79.64 -22.51 -85.98
CA LYS A 811 79.89 -21.26 -86.76
C LYS A 811 80.09 -20.02 -85.84
N PRO A 812 80.69 -18.91 -86.33
CA PRO A 812 81.63 -18.11 -85.51
C PRO A 812 81.07 -16.87 -84.79
N LYS A 813 81.94 -16.29 -83.95
CA LYS A 813 81.78 -15.08 -83.12
C LYS A 813 81.41 -13.80 -83.89
N THR A 814 80.67 -12.92 -83.21
CA THR A 814 81.14 -11.55 -82.90
C THR A 814 80.56 -11.09 -81.56
N THR A 815 81.14 -10.03 -80.98
CA THR A 815 80.85 -9.54 -79.62
C THR A 815 80.32 -8.12 -79.64
N ASP A 816 79.34 -7.78 -78.78
CA ASP A 816 79.47 -6.56 -77.99
C ASP A 816 78.64 -6.50 -76.69
N LYS A 817 79.06 -5.55 -75.84
CA LYS A 817 78.35 -4.68 -74.86
C LYS A 817 76.80 -4.67 -74.94
N LYS A 818 76.01 -4.31 -73.91
CA LYS A 818 76.16 -3.56 -72.63
C LYS A 818 74.86 -3.82 -71.81
N GLU A 819 74.62 -3.51 -70.52
CA GLU A 819 75.32 -2.90 -69.35
C GLU A 819 74.60 -3.49 -68.08
N ASN A 820 74.69 -3.11 -66.78
CA ASN A 820 75.28 -1.97 -66.06
C ASN A 820 75.68 -2.34 -64.59
N GLU A 821 76.09 -1.32 -63.84
CA GLU A 821 76.38 -1.16 -62.41
C GLU A 821 75.42 -1.84 -61.40
N ASN A 822 75.82 -2.14 -60.14
CA ASN A 822 76.88 -1.50 -59.34
C ASN A 822 77.62 -2.45 -58.36
N LYS A 823 78.70 -1.97 -57.70
CA LYS A 823 79.59 -2.69 -56.75
C LYS A 823 79.05 -2.57 -55.29
N THR A 824 79.48 -3.34 -54.27
CA THR A 824 80.84 -3.33 -53.67
C THR A 824 81.04 -4.44 -52.60
N ASN A 825 81.99 -5.37 -52.83
CA ASN A 825 83.19 -5.69 -52.01
C ASN A 825 83.23 -5.27 -50.49
N VAL A 826 83.83 -5.98 -49.51
CA VAL A 826 84.67 -7.22 -49.38
C VAL A 826 84.42 -7.84 -47.98
N ALA A 827 84.48 -9.17 -47.80
CA ALA A 827 85.14 -9.86 -46.66
C ALA A 827 84.94 -11.39 -46.67
N THR A 828 86.04 -12.14 -46.85
CA THR A 828 86.13 -13.62 -46.71
C THR A 828 86.06 -14.02 -45.22
N ILE A 829 85.52 -15.17 -44.81
CA ILE A 829 86.24 -16.45 -44.70
C ILE A 829 85.28 -17.66 -44.55
N VAL A 830 85.48 -18.65 -45.42
CA VAL A 830 85.35 -20.13 -45.29
C VAL A 830 84.12 -20.80 -44.61
N THR A 831 83.64 -21.83 -45.33
CA THR A 831 82.62 -22.88 -45.08
C THR A 831 82.85 -23.78 -43.82
N PRO A 832 81.91 -24.68 -43.43
CA PRO A 832 80.71 -25.15 -44.15
C PRO A 832 79.35 -25.22 -43.38
N LEU A 833 78.28 -25.03 -44.15
CA LEU A 833 77.09 -25.89 -44.24
C LEU A 833 76.60 -26.63 -42.97
N VAL A 834 75.61 -26.05 -42.27
CA VAL A 834 74.66 -26.79 -41.42
C VAL A 834 73.24 -26.37 -41.80
N LEU A 835 72.36 -27.33 -42.07
CA LEU A 835 70.98 -27.08 -42.50
C LEU A 835 70.02 -28.03 -41.77
N ILE A 836 69.59 -27.63 -40.57
CA ILE A 836 68.52 -28.26 -39.79
C ILE A 836 67.60 -27.13 -39.27
N PRO A 837 66.26 -27.21 -39.43
CA PRO A 837 65.38 -26.11 -39.04
C PRO A 837 65.16 -25.97 -37.52
N SER A 838 65.03 -24.70 -37.10
CA SER A 838 64.05 -24.24 -36.12
C SER A 838 64.00 -24.93 -34.73
N ILE A 839 64.91 -24.52 -33.84
CA ILE A 839 64.60 -24.46 -32.40
C ILE A 839 64.47 -22.98 -32.02
N ALA A 840 63.28 -22.60 -31.53
CA ALA A 840 63.07 -21.33 -30.85
C ALA A 840 62.74 -21.62 -29.37
N ALA A 841 63.50 -21.01 -28.46
CA ALA A 841 63.34 -21.16 -27.03
C ALA A 841 63.19 -19.79 -26.35
N ALA A 842 62.83 -19.81 -25.06
CA ALA A 842 62.41 -18.67 -24.23
C ALA A 842 61.02 -18.07 -24.61
N GLY A 843 60.28 -17.50 -23.66
CA GLY A 843 60.61 -17.23 -22.24
C GLY A 843 59.42 -17.26 -21.28
N PHE A 844 59.71 -17.07 -20.00
CA PHE A 844 58.72 -17.05 -18.92
C PHE A 844 57.72 -15.89 -19.06
N GLY A 845 56.49 -16.08 -18.57
CA GLY A 845 55.38 -15.16 -18.77
C GLY A 845 55.30 -13.99 -17.79
N ILE A 846 54.74 -12.87 -18.27
CA ILE A 846 54.21 -11.76 -17.46
C ILE A 846 52.80 -11.43 -17.98
N TRP A 847 51.76 -12.00 -17.34
CA TRP A 847 50.37 -11.56 -17.56
C TRP A 847 49.46 -11.77 -16.35
N TYR A 848 49.86 -11.24 -15.19
CA TYR A 848 48.95 -11.09 -14.03
C TYR A 848 49.04 -9.71 -13.36
N ALA A 849 49.70 -8.73 -13.99
CA ALA A 849 49.87 -7.39 -13.43
C ALA A 849 49.87 -6.30 -14.51
N ILE A 850 48.68 -5.76 -14.81
CA ILE A 850 48.37 -4.33 -15.07
C ILE A 850 46.86 -4.22 -15.38
N LYS A 851 46.03 -4.33 -14.34
CA LYS A 851 44.75 -3.60 -14.24
C LYS A 851 44.25 -3.55 -12.79
N HIS A 852 43.86 -2.35 -12.35
CA HIS A 852 43.12 -2.05 -11.11
C HIS A 852 43.78 -2.37 -9.74
N ARG A 853 44.76 -1.53 -9.33
CA ARG A 853 44.94 -1.18 -7.90
C ARG A 853 45.53 0.23 -7.68
N LYS A 854 44.68 1.19 -7.32
CA LYS A 854 44.91 2.56 -6.77
C LYS A 854 43.57 3.31 -6.88
N LYS A 855 43.05 4.10 -5.92
CA LYS A 855 43.45 4.51 -4.55
C LYS A 855 42.24 4.17 -3.61
N SER A 856 42.30 3.93 -2.29
CA SER A 856 42.94 4.64 -1.15
C SER A 856 42.37 6.06 -0.91
N ILE A 857 42.11 6.54 0.32
CA ILE A 857 42.46 6.03 1.66
C ILE A 857 41.60 6.73 2.74
N LYS A 858 41.47 6.13 3.94
CA LYS A 858 40.90 6.71 5.19
C LYS A 858 39.38 7.04 5.19
N ASN A 859 38.72 7.11 6.36
CA ASN A 859 39.17 6.83 7.73
C ASN A 859 38.34 5.68 8.31
#